data_AF-A0A3B8X785-F1
#
_entry.id   AF-A0A3B8X785-F1
#
_cell.length_a   1.000
_cell.length_b   1.000
_cell.length_c   1.000
_cell.angle_alpha   90.00
_cell.angle_beta   90.00
_cell.angle_gamma   90.00
#
_symmetry.space_group_name_H-M   'P 1'
#
loop_
_entity.id
_entity.type
_entity.pdbx_description
1 polymer ?
#
loop_
_entity_poly.entity_id
_entity_poly.type
_entity_poly.pdbx_seq_one_letter_code
_entity_poly.pdbx_strand_id
1 'polypeptide(L)'
;MGKHFTLPYDGGLIEKNLPAGILHTYEKIWTHVYPESRPASYAIADVIVDAINAHKDGLFRLGLTTGSTPTSLYNELTRRYEAGKVSFKNVEVVSIDEYYPSSKEEAQSRNNRLHKALLDKVDILKENIHIPDGSVPAEQLTDYCTRFDELARGVDLLVIGIGEQGQVGFNEAGSNTKTRTRVVRLSYGSRKRQSANFNHDISATPDKAITIGISTMLSAKKIILMAWGEDKAAAVKAITEGPQDTDCPASLLQQHDHISFYVDETAASLLTRSVAPWLVGPCDWTPKFVRKAVVWLCQVTGKPILKLTEKDYLNNGLSQLLEEVGAFDKINIDVFNDLQHTITGWPGGKPNADDSTRPVSAEPYPKTVLIFSPHPDDDVISMGGTFIRLAKQGHDVHVAYETSGNVAVHDDVVLQHMDCAYQLGFADKFDEVKKLVESKVPGQPEPRALLEMKGAIRRSEARGAVRSFGLNDNTNAHFLNLPFYESGGIKKNPRTQADVDIIKDLIKKLKPHMIFMAGDLADPHGTHRVCTEAALEAMEQLKEEGNAWLSETHVWLYRGAWMEWELGRVDMAVPLSPEEVVMKRHAIFRHLSQKDIVPFPGEDPREFWQRAEERTSNTAKLYDQLGMAEYQAIEVFLKLY
;
A
#
# COMPACT_ATOMS: atom_id res chain seq x y z
N MET A 1 -12.42 17.46 -7.97
CA MET A 1 -11.13 16.74 -7.91
C MET A 1 -10.66 16.90 -6.48
N GLY A 2 -10.65 15.82 -5.69
CA GLY A 2 -10.22 15.88 -4.30
C GLY A 2 -8.72 16.09 -4.19
N LYS A 3 -8.27 16.76 -3.12
CA LYS A 3 -6.85 16.88 -2.79
C LYS A 3 -6.30 15.48 -2.48
N HIS A 4 -5.14 15.16 -3.06
CA HIS A 4 -4.40 13.96 -2.73
C HIS A 4 -3.72 14.16 -1.37
N PHE A 5 -3.88 13.19 -0.46
CA PHE A 5 -3.25 13.27 0.85
C PHE A 5 -1.85 12.64 0.80
N THR A 6 -0.84 13.43 1.15
CA THR A 6 0.51 12.96 1.47
C THR A 6 0.80 13.27 2.93
N LEU A 7 1.66 12.45 3.54
CA LEU A 7 2.09 12.71 4.91
C LEU A 7 2.96 13.98 4.93
N PRO A 8 2.82 14.85 5.94
CA PRO A 8 3.69 16.00 6.06
C PRO A 8 5.15 15.55 6.19
N TYR A 9 6.02 16.20 5.40
CA TYR A 9 7.46 16.11 5.52
C TYR A 9 7.95 17.23 6.44
N ASP A 10 8.84 16.88 7.37
CA ASP A 10 9.45 17.81 8.31
C ASP A 10 10.98 17.70 8.14
N GLY A 11 11.58 18.77 7.61
CA GLY A 11 12.98 18.77 7.13
C GLY A 11 13.21 17.85 5.92
N GLY A 12 14.48 17.55 5.63
CA GLY A 12 14.88 16.60 4.59
C GLY A 12 15.91 17.14 3.59
N LEU A 13 16.08 16.43 2.47
CA LEU A 13 17.04 16.77 1.42
C LEU A 13 16.69 18.12 0.77
N ILE A 14 17.67 19.03 0.68
CA ILE A 14 17.54 20.26 -0.09
C ILE A 14 17.93 19.94 -1.54
N GLU A 15 16.95 19.54 -2.35
CA GLU A 15 17.17 19.19 -3.76
C GLU A 15 17.45 20.40 -4.65
N LYS A 16 17.12 21.61 -4.18
CA LYS A 16 17.27 22.84 -4.97
C LYS A 16 18.74 23.05 -5.35
N ASN A 17 19.01 23.07 -6.66
CA ASN A 17 20.34 23.19 -7.27
C ASN A 17 21.27 21.99 -7.04
N LEU A 18 20.78 20.85 -6.55
CA LEU A 18 21.61 19.65 -6.40
C LEU A 18 21.89 19.06 -7.80
N PRO A 19 23.17 18.90 -8.19
CA PRO A 19 23.49 18.24 -9.46
C PRO A 19 22.89 16.84 -9.50
N ALA A 20 22.31 16.47 -10.64
CA ALA A 20 21.61 15.20 -10.76
C ALA A 20 22.53 13.99 -10.51
N GLY A 21 23.80 14.06 -10.92
CA GLY A 21 24.78 13.01 -10.58
C GLY A 21 24.97 12.80 -9.08
N ILE A 22 24.81 13.84 -8.25
CA ILE A 22 24.87 13.73 -6.79
C ILE A 22 23.57 13.13 -6.26
N LEU A 23 22.43 13.62 -6.73
CA LEU A 23 21.10 13.11 -6.34
C LEU A 23 20.97 11.59 -6.56
N HIS A 24 21.60 11.06 -7.61
CA HIS A 24 21.56 9.65 -7.99
C HIS A 24 22.82 8.86 -7.58
N THR A 25 23.62 9.36 -6.63
CA THR A 25 24.92 8.74 -6.24
C THR A 25 24.81 7.26 -5.89
N TYR A 26 23.72 6.85 -5.23
CA TYR A 26 23.48 5.46 -4.80
C TYR A 26 22.66 4.65 -5.81
N GLU A 27 22.16 5.28 -6.87
CA GLU A 27 21.26 4.67 -7.82
C GLU A 27 22.01 4.20 -9.08
N LYS A 28 21.93 2.90 -9.37
CA LYS A 28 22.45 2.26 -10.58
C LYS A 28 21.52 2.38 -11.77
N ILE A 29 20.23 2.65 -11.51
CA ILE A 29 19.22 2.99 -12.51
C ILE A 29 18.69 4.37 -12.16
N TRP A 30 18.66 5.26 -13.14
CA TRP A 30 18.16 6.61 -12.92
C TRP A 30 16.67 6.59 -12.53
N THR A 31 16.37 7.00 -11.30
CA THR A 31 15.01 6.88 -10.74
C THR A 31 14.30 8.23 -10.69
N HIS A 32 13.21 8.37 -11.44
CA HIS A 32 12.33 9.53 -11.40
C HIS A 32 11.22 9.30 -10.38
N VAL A 33 11.22 10.11 -9.32
CA VAL A 33 10.21 10.06 -8.25
C VAL A 33 9.15 11.13 -8.52
N TYR A 34 7.89 10.72 -8.48
CA TYR A 34 6.74 11.61 -8.62
C TYR A 34 5.87 11.54 -7.37
N PRO A 35 5.09 12.59 -7.07
CA PRO A 35 4.18 12.58 -5.92
C PRO A 35 3.20 11.39 -5.93
N GLU A 36 2.73 10.99 -7.12
CA GLU A 36 1.79 9.88 -7.28
C GLU A 36 1.95 9.20 -8.65
N SER A 37 1.29 8.05 -8.83
CA SER A 37 1.35 7.24 -10.05
C SER A 37 0.85 7.96 -11.31
N ARG A 38 -0.09 8.91 -11.19
CA ARG A 38 -0.74 9.57 -12.33
C ARG A 38 0.20 10.57 -13.04
N PRO A 39 0.83 11.56 -12.38
CA PRO A 39 1.88 12.39 -12.97
C PRO A 39 3.04 11.57 -13.51
N ALA A 40 3.46 10.49 -12.81
CA ALA A 40 4.47 9.58 -13.34
C ALA A 40 4.03 8.95 -14.66
N SER A 41 2.78 8.49 -14.74
CA SER A 41 2.19 7.95 -15.97
C SER A 41 2.11 8.99 -17.08
N TYR A 42 1.88 10.26 -16.76
CA TYR A 42 1.88 11.35 -17.74
C TYR A 42 3.27 11.58 -18.33
N ALA A 43 4.30 11.57 -17.48
CA ALA A 43 5.68 11.70 -17.94
C ALA A 43 6.11 10.50 -18.81
N ILE A 44 5.74 9.28 -18.43
CA ILE A 44 5.98 8.10 -19.28
C ILE A 44 5.23 8.24 -20.62
N ALA A 45 3.99 8.74 -20.60
CA ALA A 45 3.23 9.00 -21.82
C ALA A 45 3.87 10.09 -22.70
N ASP A 46 4.51 11.10 -22.12
CA ASP A 46 5.32 12.08 -22.86
C ASP A 46 6.45 11.38 -23.61
N VAL A 47 7.23 10.54 -22.91
CA VAL A 47 8.34 9.79 -23.52
C VAL A 47 7.87 8.88 -24.67
N ILE A 48 6.76 8.15 -24.48
CA ILE A 48 6.21 7.27 -25.52
C ILE A 48 5.73 8.08 -26.73
N VAL A 49 4.96 9.13 -26.50
CA VAL A 49 4.38 9.95 -27.58
C VAL A 49 5.48 10.67 -28.36
N ASP A 50 6.47 11.24 -27.67
CA ASP A 50 7.60 11.91 -28.30
C ASP A 50 8.44 10.91 -29.11
N ALA A 51 8.65 9.69 -28.58
CA ALA A 51 9.37 8.64 -29.30
C ALA A 51 8.63 8.18 -30.57
N ILE A 52 7.30 7.99 -30.49
CA ILE A 52 6.47 7.63 -31.65
C ILE A 52 6.52 8.76 -32.70
N ASN A 53 6.31 10.01 -32.29
CA ASN A 53 6.26 11.15 -33.21
C ASN A 53 7.63 11.48 -33.83
N ALA A 54 8.73 11.20 -33.12
CA ALA A 54 10.08 11.35 -33.65
C ALA A 54 10.47 10.23 -34.62
N HIS A 55 9.78 9.08 -34.59
CA HIS A 55 10.04 7.94 -35.46
C HIS A 55 9.41 8.16 -36.84
N LYS A 56 10.20 8.67 -37.80
CA LYS A 56 9.70 9.06 -39.12
C LYS A 56 9.70 7.93 -40.17
N ASP A 57 10.54 6.92 -39.98
CA ASP A 57 10.75 5.85 -40.96
C ASP A 57 10.51 4.48 -40.32
N GLY A 58 9.57 3.70 -40.86
CA GLY A 58 9.27 2.34 -40.39
C GLY A 58 8.26 2.28 -39.25
N LEU A 59 8.16 1.09 -38.64
CA LEU A 59 7.30 0.84 -37.49
C LEU A 59 8.08 1.10 -36.19
N PHE A 60 7.51 1.92 -35.31
CA PHE A 60 8.03 2.08 -33.96
C PHE A 60 7.61 0.88 -33.10
N ARG A 61 8.56 0.11 -32.58
CA ARG A 61 8.31 -1.12 -31.83
C ARG A 61 8.23 -0.85 -30.33
N LEU A 62 7.04 -0.97 -29.76
CA LEU A 62 6.71 -0.68 -28.37
C LEU A 62 6.41 -1.97 -27.59
N GLY A 63 7.28 -2.31 -26.64
CA GLY A 63 7.05 -3.39 -25.68
C GLY A 63 6.18 -2.94 -24.51
N LEU A 64 5.11 -3.67 -24.19
CA LEU A 64 4.14 -3.31 -23.16
C LEU A 64 3.85 -4.45 -22.19
N THR A 65 3.56 -4.08 -20.93
CA THR A 65 3.11 -5.01 -19.89
C THR A 65 1.60 -4.96 -19.68
N THR A 66 1.07 -5.81 -18.82
CA THR A 66 -0.32 -5.77 -18.36
C THR A 66 -0.37 -5.67 -16.84
N GLY A 67 -1.56 -5.63 -16.24
CA GLY A 67 -1.74 -5.53 -14.78
C GLY A 67 -2.32 -4.18 -14.34
N SER A 68 -2.29 -3.91 -13.03
CA SER A 68 -2.84 -2.68 -12.45
C SER A 68 -1.95 -1.47 -12.72
N THR A 69 -0.63 -1.61 -12.56
CA THR A 69 0.39 -0.55 -12.73
C THR A 69 0.25 0.29 -14.01
N PRO A 70 0.12 -0.29 -15.23
CA PRO A 70 0.04 0.51 -16.45
C PRO A 70 -1.34 1.13 -16.74
N THR A 71 -2.35 0.92 -15.89
CA THR A 71 -3.74 1.34 -16.19
C THR A 71 -3.86 2.85 -16.40
N SER A 72 -3.23 3.64 -15.54
CA SER A 72 -3.20 5.11 -15.64
C SER A 72 -2.46 5.60 -16.90
N LEU A 73 -1.37 4.92 -17.26
CA LEU A 73 -0.61 5.19 -18.48
C LEU A 73 -1.46 4.94 -19.74
N TYR A 74 -2.15 3.81 -19.82
CA TYR A 74 -2.99 3.48 -20.97
C TYR A 74 -4.16 4.45 -21.14
N ASN A 75 -4.83 4.83 -20.05
CA ASN A 75 -5.87 5.84 -20.10
C ASN A 75 -5.35 7.20 -20.63
N GLU A 76 -4.14 7.59 -20.23
CA GLU A 76 -3.52 8.82 -20.73
C GLU A 76 -3.14 8.73 -22.22
N LEU A 77 -2.58 7.60 -22.66
CA LEU A 77 -2.26 7.38 -24.08
C LEU A 77 -3.52 7.44 -24.96
N THR A 78 -4.63 6.79 -24.54
CA THR A 78 -5.91 6.90 -25.22
C THR A 78 -6.39 8.36 -25.30
N ARG A 79 -6.36 9.10 -24.19
CA ARG A 79 -6.76 10.50 -24.15
C ARG A 79 -5.94 11.37 -25.12
N ARG A 80 -4.63 11.11 -25.23
CA ARG A 80 -3.73 11.84 -26.14
C ARG A 80 -3.98 11.48 -27.60
N TYR A 81 -4.29 10.21 -27.88
CA TYR A 81 -4.73 9.77 -29.21
C TYR A 81 -6.06 10.46 -29.61
N GLU A 82 -7.06 10.45 -28.73
CA GLU A 82 -8.35 11.13 -28.96
C GLU A 82 -8.18 12.64 -29.18
N ALA A 83 -7.18 13.25 -28.54
CA ALA A 83 -6.80 14.65 -28.72
C ALA A 83 -5.92 14.90 -29.97
N GLY A 84 -5.65 13.89 -30.80
CA GLY A 84 -4.85 14.00 -32.03
C GLY A 84 -3.35 14.24 -31.81
N LYS A 85 -2.83 13.95 -30.61
CA LYS A 85 -1.40 14.20 -30.27
C LYS A 85 -0.47 13.06 -30.68
N VAL A 86 -1.01 11.89 -30.98
CA VAL A 86 -0.26 10.68 -31.37
C VAL A 86 -1.15 9.79 -32.24
N SER A 87 -0.54 9.04 -33.16
CA SER A 87 -1.19 8.00 -33.97
C SER A 87 -0.43 6.69 -33.79
N PHE A 88 -1.17 5.59 -33.60
CA PHE A 88 -0.63 4.24 -33.42
C PHE A 88 -0.60 3.42 -34.71
N LYS A 89 -1.03 3.97 -35.86
CA LYS A 89 -0.97 3.27 -37.16
C LYS A 89 0.40 2.70 -37.52
N ASN A 90 1.46 3.44 -37.21
CA ASN A 90 2.84 3.04 -37.48
C ASN A 90 3.56 2.52 -36.23
N VAL A 91 2.80 1.96 -35.28
CA VAL A 91 3.33 1.37 -34.06
C VAL A 91 3.11 -0.14 -34.09
N GLU A 92 4.15 -0.88 -33.73
CA GLU A 92 4.10 -2.31 -33.48
C GLU A 92 4.17 -2.58 -31.98
N VAL A 93 3.19 -3.28 -31.42
CA VAL A 93 3.13 -3.58 -29.99
C VAL A 93 3.54 -5.02 -29.73
N VAL A 94 4.44 -5.22 -28.77
CA VAL A 94 4.86 -6.53 -28.27
C VAL A 94 4.50 -6.66 -26.79
N SER A 95 3.61 -7.59 -26.42
CA SER A 95 3.34 -7.89 -25.01
C SER A 95 4.42 -8.80 -24.42
N ILE A 96 4.72 -8.61 -23.13
CA ILE A 96 5.76 -9.38 -22.44
C ILE A 96 5.33 -10.78 -21.97
N ASP A 97 4.02 -11.03 -21.84
CA ASP A 97 3.51 -12.30 -21.28
C ASP A 97 2.05 -12.66 -21.68
N GLU A 98 1.70 -13.94 -21.48
CA GLU A 98 0.34 -14.50 -21.48
C GLU A 98 0.27 -15.75 -20.58
N TYR A 99 -0.90 -16.04 -20.00
CA TYR A 99 -1.14 -17.29 -19.26
C TYR A 99 -1.09 -18.53 -20.17
N TYR A 100 -0.77 -19.69 -19.60
CA TYR A 100 -0.76 -20.95 -20.34
C TYR A 100 -1.28 -22.13 -19.50
N PRO A 101 -2.19 -22.97 -20.02
CA PRO A 101 -3.00 -22.72 -21.23
C PRO A 101 -4.00 -21.57 -20.97
N SER A 102 -4.34 -20.82 -22.02
CA SER A 102 -5.32 -19.71 -21.95
C SER A 102 -5.85 -19.38 -23.34
N SER A 103 -7.17 -19.26 -23.49
CA SER A 103 -7.77 -18.75 -24.74
C SER A 103 -7.71 -17.22 -24.80
N LYS A 104 -7.58 -16.67 -26.01
CA LYS A 104 -7.54 -15.21 -26.24
C LYS A 104 -8.87 -14.54 -25.88
N GLU A 105 -9.97 -15.28 -26.00
CA GLU A 105 -11.32 -14.82 -25.73
C GLU A 105 -11.66 -14.78 -24.23
N GLU A 106 -10.90 -15.47 -23.39
CA GLU A 106 -11.10 -15.46 -21.94
C GLU A 106 -10.99 -14.03 -21.38
N ALA A 107 -11.91 -13.66 -20.50
CA ALA A 107 -11.95 -12.32 -19.91
C ALA A 107 -10.67 -12.00 -19.10
N GLN A 108 -10.05 -13.03 -18.55
CA GLN A 108 -8.90 -12.98 -17.67
C GLN A 108 -7.55 -12.98 -18.42
N SER A 109 -7.54 -13.32 -19.72
CA SER A 109 -6.31 -13.40 -20.52
C SER A 109 -5.58 -12.05 -20.56
N ARG A 110 -4.24 -12.08 -20.63
CA ARG A 110 -3.44 -10.86 -20.76
C ARG A 110 -3.73 -10.16 -22.09
N ASN A 111 -4.03 -10.93 -23.13
CA ASN A 111 -4.46 -10.47 -24.44
C ASN A 111 -5.72 -9.59 -24.34
N ASN A 112 -6.83 -10.13 -23.83
CA ASN A 112 -8.10 -9.41 -23.72
C ASN A 112 -7.97 -8.15 -22.85
N ARG A 113 -7.17 -8.24 -21.78
CA ARG A 113 -6.89 -7.09 -20.91
C ARG A 113 -6.14 -5.97 -21.62
N LEU A 114 -5.10 -6.28 -22.41
CA LEU A 114 -4.34 -5.26 -23.13
C LEU A 114 -5.20 -4.61 -24.22
N HIS A 115 -6.02 -5.40 -24.92
CA HIS A 115 -7.00 -4.92 -25.89
C HIS A 115 -7.97 -3.92 -25.27
N LYS A 116 -8.67 -4.32 -24.20
CA LYS A 116 -9.60 -3.44 -23.47
C LYS A 116 -8.94 -2.23 -22.84
N ALA A 117 -7.68 -2.34 -22.42
CA ALA A 117 -6.99 -1.24 -21.77
C ALA A 117 -6.57 -0.16 -22.78
N LEU A 118 -6.00 -0.56 -23.92
CA LEU A 118 -5.39 0.34 -24.89
C LEU A 118 -5.75 0.02 -26.35
N LEU A 119 -5.49 -1.21 -26.82
CA LEU A 119 -5.37 -1.48 -28.27
C LEU A 119 -6.69 -1.27 -29.03
N ASP A 120 -7.84 -1.54 -28.41
CA ASP A 120 -9.15 -1.32 -29.04
C ASP A 120 -9.59 0.16 -29.04
N LYS A 121 -8.83 1.04 -28.37
CA LYS A 121 -9.15 2.46 -28.20
C LYS A 121 -8.27 3.38 -29.04
N VAL A 122 -7.35 2.83 -29.83
CA VAL A 122 -6.39 3.59 -30.65
C VAL A 122 -6.37 3.03 -32.07
N ASP A 123 -5.78 3.75 -33.02
CA ASP A 123 -5.74 3.37 -34.44
C ASP A 123 -4.61 2.41 -34.82
N ILE A 124 -4.20 1.53 -33.91
CA ILE A 124 -3.19 0.50 -34.18
C ILE A 124 -3.72 -0.54 -35.19
N LEU A 125 -2.86 -0.98 -36.10
CA LEU A 125 -3.19 -2.02 -37.07
C LEU A 125 -3.09 -3.41 -36.43
N LYS A 126 -4.01 -4.32 -36.78
CA LYS A 126 -4.12 -5.63 -36.12
C LYS A 126 -2.90 -6.52 -36.36
N GLU A 127 -2.31 -6.42 -37.54
CA GLU A 127 -1.09 -7.11 -37.95
C GLU A 127 0.15 -6.67 -37.17
N ASN A 128 0.09 -5.51 -36.51
CA ASN A 128 1.17 -4.94 -35.72
C ASN A 128 1.01 -5.25 -34.21
N ILE A 129 0.09 -6.13 -33.82
CA ILE A 129 -0.15 -6.54 -32.43
C ILE A 129 0.41 -7.95 -32.20
N HIS A 130 1.42 -8.05 -31.34
CA HIS A 130 2.11 -9.30 -31.02
C HIS A 130 1.99 -9.61 -29.53
N ILE A 131 1.14 -10.57 -29.18
CA ILE A 131 0.93 -11.03 -27.80
C ILE A 131 1.18 -12.54 -27.77
N PRO A 132 1.88 -13.09 -26.76
CA PRO A 132 2.07 -14.54 -26.67
C PRO A 132 0.72 -15.28 -26.71
N ASP A 133 0.66 -16.40 -27.43
CA ASP A 133 -0.56 -17.18 -27.62
C ASP A 133 -0.60 -18.33 -26.62
N GLY A 134 -1.46 -18.19 -25.60
CA GLY A 134 -1.68 -19.19 -24.56
C GLY A 134 -2.38 -20.47 -25.03
N SER A 135 -2.86 -20.52 -26.28
CA SER A 135 -3.59 -21.68 -26.83
C SER A 135 -2.73 -22.62 -27.68
N VAL A 136 -1.44 -22.32 -27.84
CA VAL A 136 -0.50 -23.10 -28.66
C VAL A 136 -0.40 -24.54 -28.13
N PRO A 137 -0.50 -25.57 -28.99
CA PRO A 137 -0.34 -26.96 -28.57
C PRO A 137 1.02 -27.22 -27.90
N ALA A 138 1.02 -28.08 -26.89
CA ALA A 138 2.19 -28.30 -26.04
C ALA A 138 3.44 -28.74 -26.83
N GLU A 139 3.25 -29.51 -27.90
CA GLU A 139 4.28 -30.01 -28.80
C GLU A 139 4.94 -28.92 -29.67
N GLN A 140 4.29 -27.76 -29.84
CA GLN A 140 4.79 -26.62 -30.63
C GLN A 140 5.35 -25.49 -29.77
N LEU A 141 5.27 -25.60 -28.45
CA LEU A 141 5.62 -24.52 -27.53
C LEU A 141 7.06 -24.03 -27.66
N THR A 142 8.02 -24.95 -27.79
CA THR A 142 9.44 -24.59 -27.89
C THR A 142 9.73 -23.77 -29.14
N ASP A 143 9.21 -24.22 -30.29
CA ASP A 143 9.37 -23.53 -31.57
C ASP A 143 8.61 -22.21 -31.59
N TYR A 144 7.42 -22.17 -30.99
CA TYR A 144 6.64 -20.95 -30.79
C TYR A 144 7.41 -19.92 -29.95
N CYS A 145 7.92 -20.33 -28.79
CA CYS A 145 8.69 -19.45 -27.91
C CYS A 145 9.95 -18.92 -28.60
N THR A 146 10.62 -19.75 -29.41
CA THR A 146 11.80 -19.33 -30.17
C THR A 146 11.46 -18.25 -31.20
N ARG A 147 10.41 -18.45 -32.00
CA ARG A 147 9.94 -17.44 -32.98
C ARG A 147 9.46 -16.16 -32.31
N PHE A 148 8.74 -16.28 -31.20
CA PHE A 148 8.28 -15.12 -30.44
C PHE A 148 9.47 -14.37 -29.80
N ASP A 149 10.51 -15.08 -29.36
CA ASP A 149 11.75 -14.44 -28.88
C ASP A 149 12.38 -13.57 -29.96
N GLU A 150 12.58 -14.11 -31.16
CA GLU A 150 13.14 -13.37 -32.29
C GLU A 150 12.31 -12.13 -32.63
N LEU A 151 10.98 -12.27 -32.61
CA LEU A 151 10.04 -11.17 -32.82
C LEU A 151 10.10 -10.12 -31.71
N ALA A 152 10.27 -10.51 -30.45
CA ALA A 152 10.24 -9.61 -29.30
C ALA A 152 11.58 -8.90 -29.04
N ARG A 153 12.66 -9.28 -29.74
CA ARG A 153 13.97 -8.65 -29.62
C ARG A 153 14.01 -7.30 -30.33
N GLY A 154 14.89 -6.41 -29.85
CA GLY A 154 15.18 -5.15 -30.53
C GLY A 154 14.02 -4.16 -30.56
N VAL A 155 13.05 -4.25 -29.64
CA VAL A 155 11.99 -3.23 -29.50
C VAL A 155 12.61 -1.86 -29.21
N ASP A 156 12.04 -0.80 -29.77
CA ASP A 156 12.57 0.56 -29.65
C ASP A 156 12.41 1.10 -28.23
N LEU A 157 11.29 0.76 -27.58
CA LEU A 157 11.01 1.13 -26.20
C LEU A 157 10.26 0.00 -25.51
N LEU A 158 10.76 -0.47 -24.36
CA LEU A 158 10.12 -1.47 -23.53
C LEU A 158 9.64 -0.83 -22.22
N VAL A 159 8.32 -0.83 -21.97
CA VAL A 159 7.70 -0.25 -20.78
C VAL A 159 7.10 -1.36 -19.91
N ILE A 160 7.69 -1.59 -18.74
CA ILE A 160 7.34 -2.73 -17.88
C ILE A 160 7.15 -2.33 -16.43
N GLY A 161 6.14 -2.93 -15.80
CA GLY A 161 5.94 -2.86 -14.36
C GLY A 161 6.77 -3.93 -13.66
N ILE A 162 7.05 -3.70 -12.38
CA ILE A 162 7.70 -4.68 -11.51
C ILE A 162 6.71 -5.25 -10.49
N GLY A 163 6.96 -6.49 -10.06
CA GLY A 163 6.30 -7.07 -8.89
C GLY A 163 7.00 -6.75 -7.58
N GLU A 164 6.39 -7.16 -6.46
CA GLU A 164 6.85 -6.88 -5.08
C GLU A 164 8.21 -7.48 -4.75
N GLN A 165 8.62 -8.52 -5.49
CA GLN A 165 9.91 -9.20 -5.32
C GLN A 165 10.85 -8.89 -6.50
N GLY A 166 10.57 -7.82 -7.25
CA GLY A 166 11.37 -7.42 -8.40
C GLY A 166 11.26 -8.34 -9.62
N GLN A 167 10.23 -9.19 -9.70
CA GLN A 167 9.93 -9.93 -10.93
C GLN A 167 9.44 -8.99 -12.05
N VAL A 168 9.77 -9.32 -13.30
CA VAL A 168 9.31 -8.62 -14.52
C VAL A 168 8.65 -9.59 -15.49
N GLY A 169 7.42 -9.31 -15.88
CA GLY A 169 6.55 -10.32 -16.49
C GLY A 169 6.38 -11.52 -15.56
N PHE A 170 6.61 -12.74 -16.06
CA PHE A 170 6.70 -13.94 -15.22
C PHE A 170 8.14 -14.45 -15.05
N ASN A 171 9.14 -13.58 -15.21
CA ASN A 171 10.51 -13.89 -14.79
C ASN A 171 10.62 -13.75 -13.27
N GLU A 172 10.39 -14.85 -12.57
CA GLU A 172 10.50 -14.96 -11.11
C GLU A 172 11.95 -15.27 -10.67
N ALA A 173 12.15 -15.34 -9.35
CA ALA A 173 13.42 -15.69 -8.71
C ALA A 173 14.06 -16.94 -9.36
N GLY A 174 15.38 -16.85 -9.60
CA GLY A 174 16.15 -17.84 -10.36
C GLY A 174 16.24 -17.58 -11.86
N SER A 175 15.54 -16.57 -12.39
CA SER A 175 15.74 -16.09 -13.76
C SER A 175 17.11 -15.42 -13.90
N ASN A 176 17.78 -15.59 -15.05
CA ASN A 176 19.11 -15.03 -15.30
C ASN A 176 19.19 -14.29 -16.65
N THR A 177 20.30 -13.58 -16.89
CA THR A 177 20.52 -12.73 -18.09
C THR A 177 20.53 -13.48 -19.42
N LYS A 178 20.61 -14.82 -19.41
CA LYS A 178 20.55 -15.66 -20.62
C LYS A 178 19.16 -16.20 -20.89
N THR A 179 18.21 -15.99 -19.99
CA THR A 179 16.82 -16.46 -20.18
C THR A 179 16.20 -15.77 -21.39
N ARG A 180 15.64 -16.58 -22.29
CA ARG A 180 14.86 -16.16 -23.45
C ARG A 180 13.38 -16.42 -23.21
N THR A 181 12.55 -16.07 -24.19
CA THR A 181 11.12 -16.36 -24.18
C THR A 181 10.88 -17.85 -23.90
N ARG A 182 10.05 -18.16 -22.90
CA ARG A 182 9.81 -19.54 -22.44
C ARG A 182 8.48 -19.68 -21.72
N VAL A 183 8.05 -20.93 -21.57
CA VAL A 183 7.00 -21.30 -20.61
C VAL A 183 7.62 -21.42 -19.22
N VAL A 184 6.99 -20.79 -18.23
CA VAL A 184 7.37 -20.87 -16.82
C VAL A 184 6.22 -21.42 -16.00
N ARG A 185 6.54 -22.15 -14.92
CA ARG A 185 5.56 -22.45 -13.87
C ARG A 185 5.47 -21.26 -12.94
N LEU A 186 4.25 -20.89 -12.58
CA LEU A 186 3.99 -19.81 -11.62
C LEU A 186 4.17 -20.35 -10.20
N SER A 187 4.91 -19.61 -9.36
CA SER A 187 4.98 -19.92 -7.93
C SER A 187 3.61 -19.79 -7.26
N TYR A 188 3.46 -20.37 -6.07
CA TYR A 188 2.23 -20.22 -5.28
C TYR A 188 1.90 -18.75 -5.02
N GLY A 189 2.88 -17.91 -4.63
CA GLY A 189 2.68 -16.48 -4.41
C GLY A 189 2.20 -15.75 -5.66
N SER A 190 2.84 -16.00 -6.82
CA SER A 190 2.34 -15.49 -8.10
C SER A 190 0.92 -15.95 -8.41
N ARG A 191 0.61 -17.24 -8.29
CA ARG A 191 -0.76 -17.75 -8.53
C ARG A 191 -1.77 -17.11 -7.59
N LYS A 192 -1.43 -16.96 -6.31
CA LYS A 192 -2.27 -16.31 -5.31
C LYS A 192 -2.53 -14.84 -5.61
N ARG A 193 -1.53 -14.09 -6.08
CA ARG A 193 -1.75 -12.70 -6.53
C ARG A 193 -2.59 -12.65 -7.80
N GLN A 194 -2.31 -13.52 -8.77
CA GLN A 194 -3.06 -13.56 -10.02
C GLN A 194 -4.50 -14.02 -9.83
N SER A 195 -4.81 -14.79 -8.77
CA SER A 195 -6.17 -15.25 -8.47
C SER A 195 -7.14 -14.09 -8.27
N ALA A 196 -6.68 -12.88 -7.96
CA ALA A 196 -7.52 -11.68 -8.00
C ALA A 196 -8.22 -11.46 -9.35
N ASN A 197 -7.65 -11.97 -10.44
CA ASN A 197 -8.28 -11.94 -11.76
C ASN A 197 -9.22 -13.14 -12.01
N PHE A 198 -9.19 -14.15 -11.14
CA PHE A 198 -9.93 -15.41 -11.20
C PHE A 198 -10.84 -15.59 -9.96
N ASN A 199 -11.45 -14.51 -9.46
CA ASN A 199 -12.34 -14.49 -8.27
C ASN A 199 -11.71 -15.01 -6.98
N HIS A 200 -10.41 -14.78 -6.84
CA HIS A 200 -9.61 -15.27 -5.74
C HIS A 200 -9.54 -16.81 -5.64
N ASP A 201 -10.00 -17.51 -6.69
CA ASP A 201 -9.91 -18.96 -6.80
C ASP A 201 -8.54 -19.36 -7.39
N ILE A 202 -7.68 -19.88 -6.51
CA ILE A 202 -6.37 -20.38 -6.92
C ILE A 202 -6.47 -21.62 -7.82
N SER A 203 -7.54 -22.41 -7.69
CA SER A 203 -7.76 -23.60 -8.52
C SER A 203 -8.10 -23.23 -9.96
N ALA A 204 -8.82 -22.11 -10.15
CA ALA A 204 -9.10 -21.53 -11.46
C ALA A 204 -7.91 -20.72 -12.04
N THR A 205 -6.87 -20.44 -11.25
CA THR A 205 -5.71 -19.66 -11.71
C THR A 205 -4.69 -20.55 -12.43
N PRO A 206 -4.30 -20.23 -13.69
CA PRO A 206 -3.32 -20.99 -14.46
C PRO A 206 -2.03 -21.28 -13.68
N ASP A 207 -1.44 -22.46 -13.89
CA ASP A 207 -0.21 -22.89 -13.21
C ASP A 207 1.06 -22.53 -14.01
N LYS A 208 0.92 -22.05 -15.25
CA LYS A 208 2.00 -21.64 -16.14
C LYS A 208 1.68 -20.35 -16.90
N ALA A 209 2.72 -19.77 -17.49
CA ALA A 209 2.63 -18.64 -18.40
C ALA A 209 3.75 -18.70 -19.46
N ILE A 210 3.52 -18.08 -20.60
CA ILE A 210 4.57 -17.74 -21.57
C ILE A 210 5.04 -16.32 -21.24
N THR A 211 6.35 -16.11 -21.14
CA THR A 211 6.94 -14.80 -20.84
C THR A 211 8.19 -14.59 -21.69
N ILE A 212 8.43 -13.35 -22.15
CA ILE A 212 9.73 -12.98 -22.72
C ILE A 212 10.81 -13.06 -21.62
N GLY A 213 12.03 -13.41 -22.01
CA GLY A 213 13.13 -13.60 -21.05
C GLY A 213 13.90 -12.31 -20.76
N ILE A 214 14.76 -12.34 -19.74
CA ILE A 214 15.61 -11.19 -19.38
C ILE A 214 16.57 -10.84 -20.54
N SER A 215 17.11 -11.84 -21.26
CA SER A 215 17.95 -11.61 -22.44
C SER A 215 17.18 -10.93 -23.59
N THR A 216 15.88 -11.19 -23.68
CA THR A 216 14.98 -10.57 -24.66
C THR A 216 14.76 -9.11 -24.28
N MET A 217 14.46 -8.85 -23.00
CA MET A 217 14.28 -7.49 -22.46
C MET A 217 15.53 -6.62 -22.61
N LEU A 218 16.71 -7.16 -22.27
CA LEU A 218 18.01 -6.50 -22.43
C LEU A 218 18.36 -6.15 -23.89
N SER A 219 17.66 -6.71 -24.87
CA SER A 219 17.86 -6.38 -26.29
C SER A 219 17.05 -5.17 -26.78
N ALA A 220 16.17 -4.62 -25.94
CA ALA A 220 15.46 -3.38 -26.25
C ALA A 220 16.46 -2.24 -26.46
N LYS A 221 16.07 -1.18 -27.18
CA LYS A 221 16.93 0.02 -27.32
C LYS A 221 16.82 0.92 -26.10
N LYS A 222 15.64 0.96 -25.47
CA LYS A 222 15.34 1.73 -24.24
C LYS A 222 14.40 0.93 -23.35
N ILE A 223 14.59 1.04 -22.03
CA ILE A 223 13.74 0.39 -21.03
C ILE A 223 13.22 1.43 -20.04
N ILE A 224 11.91 1.38 -19.77
CA ILE A 224 11.25 2.11 -18.70
C ILE A 224 10.67 1.10 -17.73
N LEU A 225 11.13 1.16 -16.48
CA LEU A 225 10.52 0.46 -15.36
C LEU A 225 9.49 1.38 -14.69
N MET A 226 8.41 0.79 -14.15
CA MET A 226 7.42 1.52 -13.36
C MET A 226 6.96 0.76 -12.11
N ALA A 227 6.82 1.48 -10.99
CA ALA A 227 6.37 0.91 -9.72
C ALA A 227 5.60 1.94 -8.88
N TRP A 228 4.39 1.59 -8.46
CA TRP A 228 3.53 2.43 -7.62
C TRP A 228 3.25 1.72 -6.31
N GLY A 229 3.15 2.47 -5.21
CA GLY A 229 2.81 1.95 -3.90
C GLY A 229 3.99 1.51 -3.04
N GLU A 230 3.81 1.60 -1.73
CA GLU A 230 4.82 1.26 -0.72
C GLU A 230 5.15 -0.24 -0.71
N ASP A 231 4.23 -1.11 -1.15
CA ASP A 231 4.45 -2.55 -1.34
C ASP A 231 5.57 -2.85 -2.36
N LYS A 232 5.91 -1.88 -3.20
CA LYS A 232 7.04 -1.96 -4.14
C LYS A 232 8.34 -1.40 -3.60
N ALA A 233 8.35 -0.72 -2.44
CA ALA A 233 9.50 0.06 -2.00
C ALA A 233 10.78 -0.78 -1.79
N ALA A 234 10.64 -2.00 -1.27
CA ALA A 234 11.76 -2.91 -1.09
C ALA A 234 12.35 -3.37 -2.44
N ALA A 235 11.49 -3.72 -3.40
CA ALA A 235 11.92 -4.09 -4.74
C ALA A 235 12.55 -2.90 -5.47
N VAL A 236 11.95 -1.71 -5.40
CA VAL A 236 12.51 -0.49 -5.98
C VAL A 236 13.93 -0.28 -5.48
N LYS A 237 14.15 -0.28 -4.16
CA LYS A 237 15.49 -0.15 -3.58
C LYS A 237 16.46 -1.24 -4.05
N ALA A 238 16.02 -2.50 -4.05
CA ALA A 238 16.87 -3.61 -4.48
C ALA A 238 17.29 -3.49 -5.95
N ILE A 239 16.38 -3.03 -6.81
CA ILE A 239 16.62 -2.84 -8.25
C ILE A 239 17.51 -1.63 -8.51
N THR A 240 17.32 -0.53 -7.78
CA THR A 240 18.02 0.74 -8.04
C THR A 240 19.37 0.79 -7.35
N GLU A 241 19.49 0.34 -6.10
CA GLU A 241 20.71 0.51 -5.27
C GLU A 241 21.43 -0.82 -5.02
N GLY A 242 20.69 -1.93 -5.02
CA GLY A 242 21.19 -3.27 -4.71
C GLY A 242 22.09 -3.90 -5.79
N PRO A 243 22.81 -4.99 -5.47
CA PRO A 243 23.54 -5.76 -6.49
C PRO A 243 22.57 -6.41 -7.49
N GLN A 244 23.11 -6.80 -8.66
CA GLN A 244 22.37 -7.63 -9.60
C GLN A 244 22.16 -9.01 -8.97
N ASP A 245 20.91 -9.45 -8.88
CA ASP A 245 20.50 -10.66 -8.17
C ASP A 245 19.46 -11.43 -8.99
N THR A 246 19.63 -12.74 -9.10
CA THR A 246 18.66 -13.62 -9.78
C THR A 246 17.39 -13.80 -8.98
N ASP A 247 17.41 -13.55 -7.66
CA ASP A 247 16.22 -13.56 -6.82
C ASP A 247 15.39 -12.28 -6.97
N CYS A 248 16.00 -11.20 -7.52
CA CYS A 248 15.35 -9.96 -7.93
C CYS A 248 15.58 -9.70 -9.43
N PRO A 249 14.88 -10.40 -10.35
CA PRO A 249 15.23 -10.41 -11.77
C PRO A 249 15.29 -9.04 -12.48
N ALA A 250 14.50 -8.06 -12.04
CA ALA A 250 14.55 -6.70 -12.57
C ALA A 250 15.89 -6.00 -12.28
N SER A 251 16.61 -6.37 -11.21
CA SER A 251 17.96 -5.85 -10.93
C SER A 251 18.96 -6.23 -12.03
N LEU A 252 18.73 -7.34 -12.75
CA LEU A 252 19.58 -7.74 -13.88
C LEU A 252 19.52 -6.74 -15.05
N LEU A 253 18.48 -5.91 -15.12
CA LEU A 253 18.34 -4.85 -16.13
C LEU A 253 19.23 -3.63 -15.86
N GLN A 254 19.92 -3.58 -14.71
CA GLN A 254 20.99 -2.60 -14.45
C GLN A 254 22.11 -2.64 -15.51
N GLN A 255 22.23 -3.73 -16.29
CA GLN A 255 23.21 -3.87 -17.38
C GLN A 255 22.87 -3.03 -18.62
N HIS A 256 21.68 -2.44 -18.69
CA HIS A 256 21.19 -1.77 -19.89
C HIS A 256 21.52 -0.27 -19.85
N ASP A 257 22.25 0.23 -20.85
CA ASP A 257 22.75 1.62 -20.88
C ASP A 257 21.65 2.70 -20.98
N HIS A 258 20.46 2.33 -21.45
CA HIS A 258 19.33 3.25 -21.63
C HIS A 258 18.10 2.79 -20.85
N ILE A 259 18.25 2.69 -19.53
CA ILE A 259 17.18 2.33 -18.60
C ILE A 259 16.84 3.49 -17.66
N SER A 260 15.56 3.64 -17.34
CA SER A 260 15.06 4.59 -16.34
C SER A 260 13.94 3.94 -15.54
N PHE A 261 13.75 4.39 -14.30
CA PHE A 261 12.73 3.85 -13.40
C PHE A 261 11.83 4.99 -12.92
N TYR A 262 10.53 4.88 -13.16
CA TYR A 262 9.52 5.82 -12.72
C TYR A 262 8.79 5.24 -11.51
N VAL A 263 8.79 5.97 -10.40
CA VAL A 263 8.18 5.52 -9.16
C VAL A 263 7.37 6.66 -8.51
N ASP A 264 6.39 6.31 -7.69
CA ASP A 264 5.76 7.28 -6.79
C ASP A 264 6.56 7.44 -5.48
N GLU A 265 6.28 8.49 -4.71
CA GLU A 265 6.93 8.77 -3.43
C GLU A 265 6.89 7.58 -2.47
N THR A 266 5.77 6.84 -2.44
CA THR A 266 5.61 5.68 -1.56
C THR A 266 6.49 4.51 -1.97
N ALA A 267 6.60 4.23 -3.26
CA ALA A 267 7.51 3.23 -3.83
C ALA A 267 8.99 3.66 -3.72
N ALA A 268 9.27 4.96 -3.59
CA ALA A 268 10.60 5.50 -3.38
C ALA A 268 11.02 5.60 -1.90
N SER A 269 10.13 5.24 -0.97
CA SER A 269 10.30 5.52 0.46
C SER A 269 11.54 4.89 1.09
N LEU A 270 12.03 3.77 0.52
CA LEU A 270 13.22 3.05 1.01
C LEU A 270 14.53 3.40 0.30
N LEU A 271 14.50 4.27 -0.72
CA LEU A 271 15.71 4.78 -1.37
C LEU A 271 16.60 5.51 -0.36
N THR A 272 17.91 5.48 -0.57
CA THR A 272 18.89 6.13 0.30
C THR A 272 18.63 7.63 0.41
N ARG A 273 18.25 8.31 -0.67
CA ARG A 273 17.85 9.73 -0.65
C ARG A 273 16.55 10.03 0.12
N SER A 274 15.76 9.01 0.47
CA SER A 274 14.52 9.13 1.26
C SER A 274 14.75 8.77 2.73
N VAL A 275 15.53 7.72 2.98
CA VAL A 275 15.81 7.18 4.32
C VAL A 275 16.93 7.94 5.02
N ALA A 276 18.02 8.23 4.29
CA ALA A 276 19.24 8.85 4.79
C ALA A 276 19.75 9.93 3.81
N PRO A 277 18.97 10.99 3.53
CA PRO A 277 19.32 12.02 2.54
C PRO A 277 20.62 12.76 2.83
N TRP A 278 21.08 12.82 4.08
CA TRP A 278 22.37 13.40 4.46
C TRP A 278 23.58 12.68 3.83
N LEU A 279 23.41 11.44 3.37
CA LEU A 279 24.42 10.73 2.58
C LEU A 279 24.51 11.23 1.14
N VAL A 280 23.48 11.90 0.65
CA VAL A 280 23.34 12.34 -0.74
C VAL A 280 23.68 13.82 -0.87
N GLY A 281 23.14 14.66 0.01
CA GLY A 281 23.31 16.10 -0.10
C GLY A 281 22.92 16.86 1.17
N PRO A 282 22.95 18.21 1.10
CA PRO A 282 22.63 19.05 2.24
C PRO A 282 21.17 18.88 2.66
N CYS A 283 20.93 18.87 3.96
CA CYS A 283 19.61 18.71 4.55
C CYS A 283 19.15 19.95 5.32
N ASP A 284 17.84 20.13 5.40
CA ASP A 284 17.17 21.03 6.34
C ASP A 284 16.89 20.30 7.66
N TRP A 285 17.54 20.74 8.74
CA TRP A 285 17.59 20.05 10.03
C TRP A 285 16.55 20.57 11.02
N THR A 286 15.32 20.04 10.95
CA THR A 286 14.30 20.28 11.98
C THR A 286 14.42 19.29 13.14
N PRO A 287 13.86 19.57 14.34
CA PRO A 287 13.97 18.67 15.49
C PRO A 287 13.53 17.22 15.21
N LYS A 288 12.39 17.01 14.51
CA LYS A 288 11.94 15.66 14.15
C LYS A 288 12.88 15.02 13.12
N PHE A 289 13.44 15.81 12.21
CA PHE A 289 14.39 15.31 11.22
C PHE A 289 15.72 14.89 11.85
N VAL A 290 16.21 15.66 12.84
CA VAL A 290 17.36 15.29 13.68
C VAL A 290 17.08 13.98 14.41
N ARG A 291 15.91 13.82 15.05
CA ARG A 291 15.49 12.56 15.68
C ARG A 291 15.52 11.40 14.68
N LYS A 292 15.01 11.58 13.46
CA LYS A 292 15.07 10.57 12.39
C LYS A 292 16.51 10.14 12.08
N ALA A 293 17.42 11.10 11.92
CA ALA A 293 18.82 10.81 11.63
C ALA A 293 19.53 10.06 12.76
N VAL A 294 19.29 10.44 14.00
CA VAL A 294 19.90 9.79 15.17
C VAL A 294 19.35 8.38 15.38
N VAL A 295 18.03 8.18 15.23
CA VAL A 295 17.42 6.83 15.28
C VAL A 295 17.99 5.93 14.19
N TRP A 296 18.14 6.46 12.97
CA TRP A 296 18.81 5.73 11.88
C TRP A 296 20.27 5.39 12.25
N LEU A 297 21.01 6.34 12.82
CA LEU A 297 22.40 6.11 13.24
C LEU A 297 22.51 5.02 14.30
N CYS A 298 21.57 4.95 15.24
CA CYS A 298 21.46 3.86 16.21
C CYS A 298 21.29 2.50 15.51
N GLN A 299 20.42 2.41 14.49
CA GLN A 299 20.20 1.17 13.74
C GLN A 299 21.45 0.73 12.97
N VAL A 300 22.16 1.68 12.36
CA VAL A 300 23.41 1.40 11.61
C VAL A 300 24.54 0.95 12.53
N THR A 301 24.67 1.57 13.70
CA THR A 301 25.78 1.32 14.63
C THR A 301 25.49 0.21 15.64
N GLY A 302 24.22 -0.17 15.83
CA GLY A 302 23.79 -1.07 16.90
C GLY A 302 23.95 -0.48 18.30
N LYS A 303 24.04 0.85 18.43
CA LYS A 303 24.22 1.55 19.71
C LYS A 303 22.96 2.32 20.10
N PRO A 304 22.57 2.32 21.39
CA PRO A 304 21.52 3.20 21.88
C PRO A 304 21.94 4.67 21.81
N ILE A 305 20.96 5.59 21.83
CA ILE A 305 21.16 7.02 21.55
C ILE A 305 22.30 7.62 22.39
N LEU A 306 22.27 7.40 23.70
CA LEU A 306 23.25 7.97 24.64
C LEU A 306 24.65 7.32 24.58
N LYS A 307 24.84 6.28 23.77
CA LYS A 307 26.16 5.64 23.53
C LYS A 307 26.78 6.04 22.18
N LEU A 308 26.08 6.85 21.38
CA LEU A 308 26.63 7.39 20.14
C LEU A 308 27.76 8.38 20.45
N THR A 309 28.82 8.31 19.65
CA THR A 309 30.01 9.17 19.76
C THR A 309 30.14 10.06 18.53
N GLU A 310 30.91 11.14 18.62
CA GLU A 310 31.22 12.00 17.47
C GLU A 310 31.70 11.21 16.25
N LYS A 311 32.56 10.21 16.46
CA LYS A 311 33.06 9.32 15.40
C LYS A 311 31.93 8.59 14.66
N ASP A 312 30.87 8.20 15.37
CA ASP A 312 29.73 7.53 14.76
C ASP A 312 29.00 8.47 13.79
N TYR A 313 28.80 9.74 14.17
CA TYR A 313 28.19 10.74 13.28
C TYR A 313 29.06 11.02 12.04
N LEU A 314 30.35 11.28 12.24
CA LEU A 314 31.28 11.60 11.16
C LEU A 314 31.43 10.45 10.14
N ASN A 315 31.53 9.21 10.63
CA ASN A 315 31.69 8.04 9.76
C ASN A 315 30.43 7.70 8.94
N ASN A 316 29.28 8.27 9.28
CA ASN A 316 27.99 8.00 8.64
C ASN A 316 27.38 9.24 7.97
N GLY A 317 28.22 10.21 7.59
CA GLY A 317 27.81 11.35 6.76
C GLY A 317 26.97 12.40 7.49
N LEU A 318 27.00 12.45 8.82
CA LEU A 318 26.23 13.41 9.63
C LEU A 318 27.06 14.62 10.08
N SER A 319 28.14 14.96 9.35
CA SER A 319 28.98 16.11 9.69
C SER A 319 28.22 17.43 9.63
N GLN A 320 27.37 17.61 8.61
CA GLN A 320 26.53 18.82 8.46
C GLN A 320 25.60 19.00 9.67
N LEU A 321 25.03 17.91 10.19
CA LEU A 321 24.19 17.94 11.39
C LEU A 321 24.97 18.48 12.60
N LEU A 322 26.22 18.04 12.80
CA LEU A 322 27.06 18.52 13.90
C LEU A 322 27.44 20.00 13.73
N GLU A 323 27.67 20.46 12.50
CA GLU A 323 28.03 21.84 12.19
C GLU A 323 26.86 22.81 12.40
N GLU A 324 25.65 22.43 12.00
CA GLU A 324 24.47 23.31 12.03
C GLU A 324 23.67 23.23 13.34
N VAL A 325 23.55 22.04 13.93
CA VAL A 325 22.71 21.83 15.13
C VAL A 325 23.53 21.86 16.42
N GLY A 326 24.74 21.30 16.40
CA GLY A 326 25.70 21.38 17.50
C GLY A 326 26.39 20.07 17.87
N ALA A 327 27.02 20.06 19.05
CA ALA A 327 27.81 18.91 19.51
C ALA A 327 26.96 17.64 19.71
N PHE A 328 27.56 16.48 19.40
CA PHE A 328 26.88 15.19 19.38
C PHE A 328 26.26 14.80 20.73
N ASP A 329 26.88 15.19 21.85
CA ASP A 329 26.43 14.88 23.20
C ASP A 329 25.14 15.61 23.54
N LYS A 330 25.03 16.88 23.16
CA LYS A 330 23.79 17.66 23.27
C LYS A 330 22.69 17.06 22.37
N ILE A 331 23.01 16.77 21.11
CA ILE A 331 22.05 16.16 20.17
C ILE A 331 21.51 14.83 20.72
N ASN A 332 22.37 13.97 21.25
CA ASN A 332 21.96 12.70 21.84
C ASN A 332 20.98 12.90 23.00
N ILE A 333 21.25 13.88 23.89
CA ILE A 333 20.36 14.19 25.03
C ILE A 333 19.02 14.73 24.55
N ASP A 334 19.04 15.67 23.61
CA ASP A 334 17.83 16.31 23.07
C ASP A 334 16.94 15.26 22.39
N VAL A 335 17.50 14.39 21.56
CA VAL A 335 16.76 13.31 20.89
C VAL A 335 16.28 12.25 21.87
N PHE A 336 17.07 11.89 22.88
CA PHE A 336 16.66 10.93 23.91
C PHE A 336 15.44 11.46 24.69
N ASN A 337 15.48 12.72 25.12
CA ASN A 337 14.39 13.36 25.84
C ASN A 337 13.16 13.51 24.96
N ASP A 338 13.32 13.95 23.72
CA ASP A 338 12.24 14.08 22.74
C ASP A 338 11.54 12.73 22.51
N LEU A 339 12.29 11.65 22.27
CA LEU A 339 11.71 10.31 22.12
C LEU A 339 11.03 9.83 23.42
N GLN A 340 11.62 10.08 24.59
CA GLN A 340 11.00 9.77 25.88
C GLN A 340 9.66 10.51 26.06
N HIS A 341 9.58 11.77 25.64
CA HIS A 341 8.37 12.60 25.72
C HIS A 341 7.24 12.12 24.81
N THR A 342 7.52 11.32 23.78
CA THR A 342 6.47 10.65 22.99
C THR A 342 5.74 9.56 23.76
N ILE A 343 6.35 8.98 24.80
CA ILE A 343 5.83 7.81 25.50
C ILE A 343 4.74 8.23 26.51
N THR A 344 3.53 7.69 26.37
CA THR A 344 2.42 7.98 27.29
C THR A 344 1.57 6.76 27.63
N GLY A 345 1.30 6.59 28.93
CA GLY A 345 0.28 5.66 29.42
C GLY A 345 -1.14 6.23 29.37
N TRP A 346 -1.33 7.48 28.97
CA TRP A 346 -2.62 8.18 28.89
C TRP A 346 -2.79 8.77 27.49
N PRO A 347 -3.18 7.94 26.50
CA PRO A 347 -3.36 8.39 25.12
C PRO A 347 -4.44 9.45 24.94
N GLY A 348 -5.39 9.57 25.88
CA GLY A 348 -6.40 10.63 25.90
C GLY A 348 -6.05 11.82 26.78
N GLY A 349 -4.81 11.90 27.30
CA GLY A 349 -4.39 12.91 28.28
C GLY A 349 -4.72 12.50 29.71
N LYS A 350 -3.77 12.67 30.63
CA LYS A 350 -3.95 12.33 32.05
C LYS A 350 -4.57 13.52 32.79
N PRO A 351 -5.78 13.41 33.37
CA PRO A 351 -6.40 14.53 34.09
C PRO A 351 -5.57 14.91 35.32
N ASN A 352 -5.52 16.22 35.63
CA ASN A 352 -4.81 16.78 36.78
C ASN A 352 -3.30 16.45 36.83
N ALA A 353 -2.64 16.30 35.68
CA ALA A 353 -1.21 16.07 35.59
C ALA A 353 -0.54 17.15 34.72
N ASP A 354 0.75 17.39 34.98
CA ASP A 354 1.59 18.18 34.08
C ASP A 354 1.77 17.44 32.75
N ASP A 355 1.42 18.13 31.67
CA ASP A 355 1.43 17.68 30.29
C ASP A 355 2.36 18.51 29.40
N SER A 356 3.17 19.40 29.97
CA SER A 356 4.10 20.28 29.24
C SER A 356 5.09 19.54 28.33
N THR A 357 5.38 18.28 28.64
CA THR A 357 6.25 17.38 27.86
C THR A 357 5.53 16.14 27.35
N ARG A 358 4.21 16.11 27.37
CA ARG A 358 3.40 14.95 26.94
C ARG A 358 2.81 15.16 25.56
N PRO A 359 2.53 14.09 24.80
CA PRO A 359 2.06 14.22 23.43
C PRO A 359 0.58 14.65 23.34
N VAL A 360 -0.17 14.55 24.44
CA VAL A 360 -1.61 14.82 24.51
C VAL A 360 -1.93 15.63 25.76
N SER A 361 -2.73 16.69 25.58
CA SER A 361 -3.14 17.57 26.67
C SER A 361 -4.06 16.87 27.68
N ALA A 362 -3.89 17.20 28.96
CA ALA A 362 -4.70 16.72 30.07
C ALA A 362 -6.16 17.18 29.94
N GLU A 363 -6.39 18.41 29.49
CA GLU A 363 -7.72 19.00 29.36
C GLU A 363 -8.16 19.13 27.89
N PRO A 364 -9.47 19.01 27.58
CA PRO A 364 -10.54 18.61 28.50
C PRO A 364 -10.48 17.12 28.88
N TYR A 365 -11.06 16.75 30.03
CA TYR A 365 -11.33 15.35 30.41
C TYR A 365 -12.78 15.18 30.94
N PRO A 366 -13.54 14.16 30.48
CA PRO A 366 -13.18 13.19 29.45
C PRO A 366 -13.17 13.81 28.05
N LYS A 367 -12.28 13.32 27.19
CA LYS A 367 -12.31 13.63 25.74
C LYS A 367 -13.30 12.74 25.01
N THR A 368 -14.07 13.34 24.11
CA THR A 368 -14.72 12.63 23.00
C THR A 368 -13.69 12.25 21.93
N VAL A 369 -13.60 10.96 21.62
CA VAL A 369 -12.63 10.38 20.69
C VAL A 369 -13.37 9.67 19.56
N LEU A 370 -12.98 9.91 18.31
CA LEU A 370 -13.51 9.21 17.14
C LEU A 370 -12.41 8.41 16.45
N ILE A 371 -12.60 7.11 16.29
CA ILE A 371 -11.68 6.21 15.59
C ILE A 371 -12.31 5.84 14.26
N PHE A 372 -11.72 6.26 13.14
CA PHE A 372 -12.10 5.76 11.82
C PHE A 372 -11.42 4.43 11.57
N SER A 373 -12.21 3.43 11.18
CA SER A 373 -11.77 2.08 10.88
C SER A 373 -12.20 1.75 9.43
N PRO A 374 -11.26 1.77 8.45
CA PRO A 374 -11.60 1.56 7.04
C PRO A 374 -12.34 0.25 6.81
N HIS A 375 -11.79 -0.86 7.30
CA HIS A 375 -12.48 -2.15 7.41
C HIS A 375 -12.86 -2.44 8.86
N PRO A 376 -13.91 -3.24 9.11
CA PRO A 376 -14.45 -3.48 10.45
C PRO A 376 -13.50 -3.99 11.56
N ASP A 377 -12.28 -4.42 11.23
CA ASP A 377 -11.26 -4.99 12.12
C ASP A 377 -9.98 -4.15 12.23
N ASP A 378 -9.83 -3.10 11.41
CA ASP A 378 -8.59 -2.32 11.34
C ASP A 378 -8.27 -1.59 12.65
N ASP A 379 -9.29 -1.08 13.35
CA ASP A 379 -9.19 -0.42 14.65
C ASP A 379 -8.52 -1.33 15.70
N VAL A 380 -9.00 -2.56 15.84
CA VAL A 380 -8.50 -3.50 16.86
C VAL A 380 -7.16 -4.12 16.48
N ILE A 381 -6.91 -4.35 15.19
CA ILE A 381 -5.62 -4.84 14.67
C ILE A 381 -4.54 -3.77 14.86
N SER A 382 -4.87 -2.54 14.49
CA SER A 382 -3.90 -1.44 14.37
C SER A 382 -3.62 -0.78 15.71
N MET A 383 -4.66 -0.40 16.44
CA MET A 383 -4.57 0.40 17.66
C MET A 383 -5.42 -0.16 18.81
N GLY A 384 -5.72 -1.46 18.78
CA GLY A 384 -6.64 -2.09 19.74
C GLY A 384 -6.23 -1.91 21.20
N GLY A 385 -4.93 -1.90 21.51
CA GLY A 385 -4.47 -1.65 22.88
C GLY A 385 -4.81 -0.24 23.34
N THR A 386 -4.50 0.75 22.51
CA THR A 386 -4.81 2.18 22.73
C THR A 386 -6.31 2.42 22.78
N PHE A 387 -7.08 1.79 21.89
CA PHE A 387 -8.54 1.89 21.87
C PHE A 387 -9.14 1.37 23.19
N ILE A 388 -8.79 0.15 23.61
CA ILE A 388 -9.25 -0.43 24.87
C ILE A 388 -8.86 0.47 26.05
N ARG A 389 -7.64 1.02 26.03
CA ARG A 389 -7.15 1.90 27.08
C ARG A 389 -7.93 3.22 27.17
N LEU A 390 -8.22 3.86 26.04
CA LEU A 390 -9.04 5.08 25.99
C LEU A 390 -10.42 4.83 26.61
N ALA A 391 -11.08 3.72 26.25
CA ALA A 391 -12.37 3.36 26.81
C ALA A 391 -12.30 3.11 28.33
N LYS A 392 -11.30 2.35 28.80
CA LYS A 392 -11.09 2.08 30.24
C LYS A 392 -10.71 3.30 31.05
N GLN A 393 -10.05 4.27 30.43
CA GLN A 393 -9.71 5.55 31.04
C GLN A 393 -10.90 6.52 31.11
N GLY A 394 -12.10 6.10 30.68
CA GLY A 394 -13.33 6.87 30.85
C GLY A 394 -13.56 7.95 29.78
N HIS A 395 -12.81 7.91 28.68
CA HIS A 395 -13.09 8.76 27.52
C HIS A 395 -14.37 8.35 26.81
N ASP A 396 -15.03 9.30 26.15
CA ASP A 396 -16.21 9.02 25.32
C ASP A 396 -15.75 8.60 23.93
N VAL A 397 -15.48 7.30 23.78
CA VAL A 397 -14.86 6.75 22.56
C VAL A 397 -15.92 6.26 21.59
N HIS A 398 -15.79 6.63 20.33
CA HIS A 398 -16.60 6.14 19.22
C HIS A 398 -15.69 5.51 18.17
N VAL A 399 -16.18 4.46 17.52
CA VAL A 399 -15.57 3.88 16.32
C VAL A 399 -16.53 4.00 15.15
N ALA A 400 -16.01 4.45 14.01
CA ALA A 400 -16.72 4.56 12.75
C ALA A 400 -16.14 3.57 11.76
N TYR A 401 -16.90 2.50 11.50
CA TYR A 401 -16.61 1.52 10.48
C TYR A 401 -17.04 2.09 9.13
N GLU A 402 -16.05 2.49 8.32
CA GLU A 402 -16.28 3.25 7.10
C GLU A 402 -16.87 2.36 6.00
N THR A 403 -16.33 1.15 5.84
CA THR A 403 -16.83 0.18 4.85
C THR A 403 -17.52 -1.01 5.50
N SER A 404 -18.34 -1.72 4.71
CA SER A 404 -19.03 -2.93 5.17
C SER A 404 -18.12 -4.15 5.30
N GLY A 405 -16.95 -4.16 4.61
CA GLY A 405 -16.04 -5.30 4.57
C GLY A 405 -16.66 -6.57 3.97
N ASN A 406 -17.80 -6.46 3.27
CA ASN A 406 -18.62 -7.59 2.84
C ASN A 406 -17.92 -8.48 1.80
N VAL A 407 -17.10 -7.92 0.92
CA VAL A 407 -16.35 -8.67 -0.10
C VAL A 407 -15.30 -9.61 0.50
N ALA A 408 -14.93 -9.43 1.78
CA ALA A 408 -13.93 -10.23 2.47
C ALA A 408 -14.52 -11.40 3.28
N VAL A 409 -15.81 -11.69 3.16
CA VAL A 409 -16.45 -12.83 3.86
C VAL A 409 -16.59 -14.00 2.89
N HIS A 410 -16.07 -15.17 3.28
CA HIS A 410 -16.23 -16.40 2.52
C HIS A 410 -17.68 -16.91 2.57
N ASP A 411 -18.10 -17.60 1.50
CA ASP A 411 -19.47 -18.09 1.38
C ASP A 411 -19.81 -19.14 2.44
N ASP A 412 -18.84 -20.00 2.79
CA ASP A 412 -19.02 -21.02 3.82
C ASP A 412 -19.34 -20.41 5.19
N VAL A 413 -18.80 -19.23 5.49
CA VAL A 413 -19.11 -18.49 6.72
C VAL A 413 -20.59 -18.08 6.71
N VAL A 414 -21.09 -17.58 5.57
CA VAL A 414 -22.52 -17.25 5.43
C VAL A 414 -23.39 -18.48 5.65
N LEU A 415 -23.05 -19.60 5.00
CA LEU A 415 -23.81 -20.85 5.14
C LEU A 415 -23.80 -21.35 6.59
N GLN A 416 -22.67 -21.29 7.28
CA GLN A 416 -22.56 -21.68 8.69
C GLN A 416 -23.46 -20.83 9.60
N HIS A 417 -23.50 -19.52 9.39
CA HIS A 417 -24.38 -18.62 10.15
C HIS A 417 -25.87 -18.92 9.87
N MET A 418 -26.23 -19.19 8.61
CA MET A 418 -27.59 -19.54 8.24
C MET A 418 -28.01 -20.89 8.80
N ASP A 419 -27.13 -21.89 8.81
CA ASP A 419 -27.41 -23.19 9.43
C ASP A 419 -27.66 -23.03 10.93
N CYS A 420 -26.81 -22.27 11.64
CA CYS A 420 -27.02 -21.98 13.06
C CYS A 420 -28.38 -21.30 13.32
N ALA A 421 -28.73 -20.28 12.52
CA ALA A 421 -30.04 -19.63 12.62
C ALA A 421 -31.21 -20.60 12.34
N TYR A 422 -31.02 -21.54 11.41
CA TYR A 422 -31.98 -22.59 11.10
C TYR A 422 -32.16 -23.58 12.26
N GLN A 423 -31.07 -24.09 12.83
CA GLN A 423 -31.12 -25.01 13.98
C GLN A 423 -31.78 -24.38 15.21
N LEU A 424 -31.67 -23.06 15.36
CA LEU A 424 -32.31 -22.30 16.45
C LEU A 424 -33.76 -21.88 16.15
N GLY A 425 -34.27 -22.15 14.95
CA GLY A 425 -35.61 -21.75 14.51
C GLY A 425 -35.78 -20.24 14.26
N PHE A 426 -34.68 -19.51 14.07
CA PHE A 426 -34.71 -18.07 13.77
C PHE A 426 -34.82 -17.78 12.27
N ALA A 427 -34.50 -18.72 11.39
CA ALA A 427 -34.61 -18.57 9.94
C ALA A 427 -34.88 -19.92 9.26
N ASP A 428 -35.56 -19.92 8.11
CA ASP A 428 -35.87 -21.12 7.29
C ASP A 428 -35.32 -21.03 5.85
N LYS A 429 -34.39 -20.10 5.62
CA LYS A 429 -33.92 -19.69 4.29
C LYS A 429 -32.59 -20.30 3.85
N PHE A 430 -32.13 -21.37 4.49
CA PHE A 430 -30.81 -21.95 4.20
C PHE A 430 -30.67 -22.33 2.71
N ASP A 431 -31.65 -23.05 2.16
CA ASP A 431 -31.63 -23.47 0.75
C ASP A 431 -31.71 -22.30 -0.24
N GLU A 432 -32.38 -21.20 0.13
CA GLU A 432 -32.43 -19.97 -0.66
C GLU A 432 -31.05 -19.32 -0.73
N VAL A 433 -30.36 -19.20 0.41
CA VAL A 433 -29.01 -18.62 0.48
C VAL A 433 -27.99 -19.50 -0.25
N LYS A 434 -28.11 -20.83 -0.13
CA LYS A 434 -27.25 -21.76 -0.86
C LYS A 434 -27.36 -21.57 -2.37
N LYS A 435 -28.58 -21.47 -2.91
CA LYS A 435 -28.80 -21.17 -4.33
C LYS A 435 -28.22 -19.81 -4.73
N LEU A 436 -28.27 -18.82 -3.85
CA LEU A 436 -27.69 -17.50 -4.10
C LEU A 436 -26.16 -17.58 -4.24
N VAL A 437 -25.49 -18.35 -3.39
CA VAL A 437 -24.06 -18.63 -3.50
C VAL A 437 -23.74 -19.35 -4.81
N GLU A 438 -24.51 -20.39 -5.16
CA GLU A 438 -24.34 -21.16 -6.40
C GLU A 438 -24.61 -20.33 -7.67
N SER A 439 -25.34 -19.22 -7.57
CA SER A 439 -25.67 -18.35 -8.72
C SER A 439 -24.53 -17.42 -9.16
N LYS A 440 -23.41 -17.38 -8.43
CA LYS A 440 -22.28 -16.50 -8.76
C LYS A 440 -21.68 -16.84 -10.11
N VAL A 441 -21.34 -15.80 -10.86
CA VAL A 441 -20.62 -15.92 -12.13
C VAL A 441 -19.21 -15.36 -11.98
N PRO A 442 -18.17 -16.16 -12.30
CA PRO A 442 -16.80 -15.68 -12.34
C PRO A 442 -16.62 -14.35 -13.08
N GLY A 443 -16.03 -13.36 -12.40
CA GLY A 443 -15.72 -12.04 -12.94
C GLY A 443 -16.87 -11.01 -12.86
N GLN A 444 -18.04 -11.40 -12.37
CA GLN A 444 -19.18 -10.50 -12.15
C GLN A 444 -19.29 -10.09 -10.68
N PRO A 445 -19.91 -8.92 -10.37
CA PRO A 445 -20.23 -8.54 -9.00
C PRO A 445 -21.07 -9.61 -8.29
N GLU A 446 -20.81 -9.79 -6.99
CA GLU A 446 -21.62 -10.69 -6.17
C GLU A 446 -23.07 -10.18 -6.05
N PRO A 447 -24.06 -11.09 -5.90
CA PRO A 447 -25.44 -10.69 -5.67
C PRO A 447 -25.58 -9.78 -4.43
N ARG A 448 -26.31 -8.66 -4.58
CA ARG A 448 -26.51 -7.67 -3.49
C ARG A 448 -27.02 -8.31 -2.20
N ALA A 449 -28.00 -9.22 -2.29
CA ALA A 449 -28.54 -9.91 -1.12
C ALA A 449 -27.48 -10.73 -0.35
N LEU A 450 -26.49 -11.30 -1.06
CA LEU A 450 -25.40 -12.04 -0.43
C LEU A 450 -24.43 -11.08 0.27
N LEU A 451 -24.09 -9.97 -0.39
CA LEU A 451 -23.24 -8.92 0.17
C LEU A 451 -23.85 -8.28 1.42
N GLU A 452 -25.17 -8.14 1.49
CA GLU A 452 -25.88 -7.67 2.68
C GLU A 452 -25.72 -8.65 3.86
N MET A 453 -25.84 -9.96 3.61
CA MET A 453 -25.61 -10.99 4.63
C MET A 453 -24.15 -10.98 5.12
N LYS A 454 -23.19 -10.91 4.19
CA LYS A 454 -21.77 -10.81 4.50
C LYS A 454 -21.45 -9.55 5.33
N GLY A 455 -22.01 -8.41 4.96
CA GLY A 455 -21.89 -7.17 5.73
C GLY A 455 -22.51 -7.26 7.12
N ALA A 456 -23.64 -7.96 7.27
CA ALA A 456 -24.27 -8.19 8.57
C ALA A 456 -23.39 -9.03 9.51
N ILE A 457 -22.69 -10.03 8.98
CA ILE A 457 -21.70 -10.84 9.73
C ILE A 457 -20.58 -9.93 10.23
N ARG A 458 -19.94 -9.16 9.34
CA ARG A 458 -18.86 -8.22 9.71
C ARG A 458 -19.28 -7.20 10.76
N ARG A 459 -20.51 -6.68 10.64
CA ARG A 459 -21.12 -5.78 11.63
C ARG A 459 -21.30 -6.47 12.99
N SER A 460 -21.77 -7.71 13.01
CA SER A 460 -21.93 -8.49 14.24
C SER A 460 -20.59 -8.75 14.93
N GLU A 461 -19.55 -9.07 14.16
CA GLU A 461 -18.19 -9.26 14.65
C GLU A 461 -17.63 -8.00 15.30
N ALA A 462 -17.70 -6.87 14.60
CA ALA A 462 -17.26 -5.56 15.10
C ALA A 462 -17.97 -5.16 16.40
N ARG A 463 -19.29 -5.35 16.47
CA ARG A 463 -20.05 -5.15 17.71
C ARG A 463 -19.58 -6.07 18.83
N GLY A 464 -19.31 -7.34 18.51
CA GLY A 464 -18.75 -8.31 19.45
C GLY A 464 -17.37 -7.90 19.99
N ALA A 465 -16.51 -7.34 19.13
CA ALA A 465 -15.19 -6.84 19.49
C ALA A 465 -15.31 -5.70 20.52
N VAL A 466 -16.04 -4.64 20.20
CA VAL A 466 -16.15 -3.46 21.08
C VAL A 466 -16.87 -3.74 22.39
N ARG A 467 -17.89 -4.61 22.35
CA ARG A 467 -18.60 -5.07 23.55
C ARG A 467 -17.67 -5.83 24.50
N SER A 468 -16.68 -6.56 23.98
CA SER A 468 -15.77 -7.40 24.77
C SER A 468 -14.90 -6.60 25.76
N PHE A 469 -14.71 -5.31 25.52
CA PHE A 469 -13.97 -4.40 26.41
C PHE A 469 -14.83 -3.27 27.00
N GLY A 470 -16.16 -3.40 26.94
CA GLY A 470 -17.10 -2.55 27.68
C GLY A 470 -17.64 -1.34 26.92
N LEU A 471 -17.38 -1.22 25.61
CA LEU A 471 -17.95 -0.15 24.81
C LEU A 471 -19.43 -0.46 24.46
N ASN A 472 -20.30 0.55 24.48
CA ASN A 472 -21.70 0.37 24.12
C ASN A 472 -21.86 0.28 22.60
N ASP A 473 -22.04 -0.92 22.09
CA ASP A 473 -22.10 -1.19 20.65
C ASP A 473 -23.32 -0.58 19.93
N ASN A 474 -24.33 -0.11 20.66
CA ASN A 474 -25.51 0.56 20.07
C ASN A 474 -25.33 2.06 19.86
N THR A 475 -24.42 2.69 20.60
CA THR A 475 -24.26 4.16 20.60
C THR A 475 -22.85 4.61 20.22
N ASN A 476 -21.85 3.76 20.45
CA ASN A 476 -20.45 4.06 20.20
C ASN A 476 -19.86 3.35 18.97
N ALA A 477 -20.57 2.40 18.36
CA ALA A 477 -20.18 1.78 17.08
C ALA A 477 -21.06 2.27 15.93
N HIS A 478 -20.46 3.00 14.99
CA HIS A 478 -21.13 3.60 13.83
C HIS A 478 -20.75 2.85 12.56
N PHE A 479 -21.73 2.46 11.74
CA PHE A 479 -21.50 1.76 10.49
C PHE A 479 -21.90 2.67 9.33
N LEU A 480 -20.91 3.23 8.64
CA LEU A 480 -21.13 4.27 7.62
C LEU A 480 -21.52 3.71 6.26
N ASN A 481 -21.04 2.50 5.93
CA ASN A 481 -21.28 1.82 4.65
C ASN A 481 -21.04 2.78 3.46
N LEU A 482 -19.84 3.37 3.39
CA LEU A 482 -19.53 4.40 2.41
C LEU A 482 -19.82 3.91 0.97
N PRO A 483 -20.63 4.64 0.18
CA PRO A 483 -21.09 4.23 -1.15
C PRO A 483 -20.00 3.77 -2.13
N PHE A 484 -18.78 4.32 -2.04
CA PHE A 484 -17.68 3.96 -2.93
C PHE A 484 -17.33 2.45 -2.86
N TYR A 485 -17.52 1.84 -1.68
CA TYR A 485 -17.20 0.43 -1.43
C TYR A 485 -18.31 -0.53 -1.90
N GLU A 486 -19.53 -0.02 -2.09
CA GLU A 486 -20.73 -0.82 -2.32
C GLU A 486 -20.96 -1.20 -3.79
N SER A 487 -19.88 -1.35 -4.58
CA SER A 487 -19.94 -1.75 -6.00
C SER A 487 -20.29 -3.23 -6.19
N GLY A 488 -20.06 -4.05 -5.17
CA GLY A 488 -20.27 -5.49 -5.18
C GLY A 488 -19.24 -6.30 -5.96
N GLY A 489 -18.20 -5.67 -6.49
CA GLY A 489 -17.10 -6.33 -7.20
C GLY A 489 -15.73 -5.83 -6.75
N ILE A 490 -14.67 -6.43 -7.29
CA ILE A 490 -13.28 -6.10 -6.97
C ILE A 490 -12.97 -4.62 -7.27
N LYS A 491 -13.55 -4.09 -8.35
CA LYS A 491 -13.45 -2.67 -8.69
C LYS A 491 -14.48 -1.87 -7.89
N LYS A 492 -13.98 -1.00 -7.02
CA LYS A 492 -14.79 -0.06 -6.23
C LYS A 492 -15.31 1.07 -7.10
N ASN A 493 -16.40 1.69 -6.66
CA ASN A 493 -16.91 2.90 -7.29
C ASN A 493 -15.95 4.08 -6.98
N PRO A 494 -15.92 5.12 -7.83
CA PRO A 494 -15.25 6.36 -7.48
C PRO A 494 -15.87 6.97 -6.21
N ARG A 495 -15.04 7.57 -5.36
CA ARG A 495 -15.50 8.38 -4.22
C ARG A 495 -16.32 9.57 -4.72
N THR A 496 -17.40 9.88 -4.01
CA THR A 496 -18.35 10.94 -4.30
C THR A 496 -18.58 11.84 -3.08
N GLN A 497 -19.29 12.95 -3.25
CA GLN A 497 -19.69 13.83 -2.15
C GLN A 497 -20.59 13.11 -1.13
N ALA A 498 -21.37 12.09 -1.55
CA ALA A 498 -22.20 11.32 -0.62
C ALA A 498 -21.36 10.58 0.43
N ASP A 499 -20.18 10.09 0.07
CA ASP A 499 -19.24 9.49 1.02
C ASP A 499 -18.76 10.51 2.06
N VAL A 500 -18.45 11.73 1.60
CA VAL A 500 -17.98 12.83 2.44
C VAL A 500 -19.08 13.31 3.39
N ASP A 501 -20.31 13.49 2.91
CA ASP A 501 -21.44 13.99 3.70
C ASP A 501 -21.79 13.05 4.87
N ILE A 502 -21.74 11.73 4.66
CA ILE A 502 -21.95 10.73 5.73
C ILE A 502 -20.92 10.92 6.86
N ILE A 503 -19.66 11.14 6.51
CA ILE A 503 -18.59 11.36 7.50
C ILE A 503 -18.77 12.71 8.20
N LYS A 504 -19.11 13.77 7.45
CA LYS A 504 -19.36 15.11 7.99
C LYS A 504 -20.47 15.09 9.04
N ASP A 505 -21.57 14.40 8.76
CA ASP A 505 -22.69 14.29 9.68
C ASP A 505 -22.27 13.63 11.00
N LEU A 506 -21.45 12.58 10.95
CA LEU A 506 -20.94 11.94 12.15
C LEU A 506 -19.97 12.86 12.93
N ILE A 507 -19.00 13.49 12.25
CA ILE A 507 -18.04 14.40 12.89
C ILE A 507 -18.77 15.56 13.57
N LYS A 508 -19.76 16.15 12.89
CA LYS A 508 -20.57 17.27 13.41
C LYS A 508 -21.43 16.86 14.60
N LYS A 509 -21.96 15.63 14.58
CA LYS A 509 -22.74 15.07 15.69
C LYS A 509 -21.88 14.85 16.94
N LEU A 510 -20.68 14.30 16.77
CA LEU A 510 -19.82 13.90 17.89
C LEU A 510 -18.95 15.04 18.42
N LYS A 511 -18.57 16.00 17.58
CA LYS A 511 -17.60 17.07 17.90
C LYS A 511 -16.34 16.54 18.60
N PRO A 512 -15.61 15.59 17.99
CA PRO A 512 -14.50 14.92 18.64
C PRO A 512 -13.35 15.88 18.97
N HIS A 513 -12.75 15.70 20.15
CA HIS A 513 -11.50 16.36 20.53
C HIS A 513 -10.28 15.66 19.91
N MET A 514 -10.42 14.36 19.64
CA MET A 514 -9.38 13.53 19.02
C MET A 514 -9.98 12.64 17.94
N ILE A 515 -9.28 12.55 16.81
CA ILE A 515 -9.61 11.63 15.73
C ILE A 515 -8.43 10.70 15.48
N PHE A 516 -8.68 9.40 15.36
CA PHE A 516 -7.69 8.42 14.89
C PHE A 516 -8.07 7.95 13.49
N MET A 517 -7.08 7.85 12.59
CA MET A 517 -7.30 7.46 11.19
C MET A 517 -6.19 6.54 10.69
N ALA A 518 -6.50 5.69 9.70
CA ALA A 518 -5.51 4.86 9.04
C ALA A 518 -4.61 5.70 8.12
N GLY A 519 -3.34 5.88 8.49
CA GLY A 519 -2.29 6.51 7.69
C GLY A 519 -1.59 5.55 6.72
N ASP A 520 -2.17 4.38 6.46
CA ASP A 520 -1.63 3.37 5.54
C ASP A 520 -2.13 3.66 4.11
N LEU A 521 -1.43 4.56 3.42
CA LEU A 521 -1.80 5.02 2.09
C LEU A 521 -1.47 4.01 0.98
N ALA A 522 -0.82 2.90 1.32
CA ALA A 522 -0.38 1.86 0.42
C ALA A 522 -1.10 0.51 0.66
N ASP A 523 -2.26 0.56 1.31
CA ASP A 523 -3.18 -0.58 1.38
C ASP A 523 -3.31 -1.25 -0.01
N PRO A 524 -3.04 -2.56 -0.14
CA PRO A 524 -3.09 -3.29 -1.41
C PRO A 524 -4.46 -3.25 -2.12
N HIS A 525 -5.52 -2.91 -1.40
CA HIS A 525 -6.89 -2.73 -1.89
C HIS A 525 -7.26 -1.28 -2.17
N GLY A 526 -6.45 -0.31 -1.72
CA GLY A 526 -6.71 1.13 -1.84
C GLY A 526 -7.90 1.66 -1.04
N THR A 527 -8.53 0.85 -0.18
CA THR A 527 -9.65 1.28 0.69
C THR A 527 -9.18 2.33 1.68
N HIS A 528 -8.07 2.09 2.38
CA HIS A 528 -7.61 2.94 3.49
C HIS A 528 -7.36 4.35 3.01
N ARG A 529 -6.72 4.51 1.84
CA ARG A 529 -6.50 5.81 1.21
C ARG A 529 -7.81 6.54 0.93
N VAL A 530 -8.77 5.88 0.27
CA VAL A 530 -10.05 6.52 -0.10
C VAL A 530 -10.83 6.96 1.15
N CYS A 531 -10.86 6.11 2.18
CA CYS A 531 -11.44 6.43 3.49
C CYS A 531 -10.78 7.64 4.14
N THR A 532 -9.45 7.60 4.30
CA THR A 532 -8.68 8.68 4.92
C THR A 532 -8.84 10.00 4.16
N GLU A 533 -8.75 9.97 2.82
CA GLU A 533 -8.98 11.16 2.01
C GLU A 533 -10.43 11.68 2.13
N ALA A 534 -11.43 10.80 2.26
CA ALA A 534 -12.84 11.20 2.43
C ALA A 534 -13.06 11.88 3.78
N ALA A 535 -12.48 11.34 4.85
CA ALA A 535 -12.57 11.91 6.18
C ALA A 535 -11.79 13.23 6.31
N LEU A 536 -10.62 13.35 5.67
CA LEU A 536 -9.90 14.63 5.62
C LEU A 536 -10.66 15.70 4.83
N GLU A 537 -11.26 15.33 3.70
CA GLU A 537 -12.13 16.23 2.92
C GLU A 537 -13.37 16.65 3.73
N ALA A 538 -13.98 15.72 4.48
CA ALA A 538 -15.09 16.03 5.37
C ALA A 538 -14.69 17.07 6.44
N MET A 539 -13.52 16.90 7.05
CA MET A 539 -12.99 17.86 8.03
C MET A 539 -12.69 19.23 7.41
N GLU A 540 -12.11 19.26 6.22
CA GLU A 540 -11.83 20.49 5.49
C GLU A 540 -13.12 21.26 5.17
N GLN A 541 -14.12 20.58 4.60
CA GLN A 541 -15.43 21.19 4.32
C GLN A 541 -16.10 21.71 5.59
N LEU A 542 -16.04 20.97 6.70
CA LEU A 542 -16.60 21.44 7.98
C LEU A 542 -15.87 22.68 8.53
N LYS A 543 -14.53 22.77 8.36
CA LYS A 543 -13.76 23.96 8.72
C LYS A 543 -14.20 25.17 7.87
N GLU A 544 -14.37 24.99 6.56
CA GLU A 544 -14.88 26.03 5.64
C GLU A 544 -16.31 26.47 5.98
N GLU A 545 -17.15 25.55 6.49
CA GLU A 545 -18.49 25.83 7.01
C GLU A 545 -18.51 26.59 8.35
N GLY A 546 -17.36 26.97 8.90
CA GLY A 546 -17.25 27.77 10.12
C GLY A 546 -17.25 26.97 11.43
N ASN A 547 -16.99 25.66 11.39
CA ASN A 547 -16.86 24.83 12.59
C ASN A 547 -15.48 25.04 13.25
N ALA A 548 -15.29 26.20 13.90
CA ALA A 548 -14.00 26.61 14.48
C ALA A 548 -13.41 25.60 15.48
N TRP A 549 -14.23 24.83 16.20
CA TRP A 549 -13.75 23.82 17.15
C TRP A 549 -12.84 22.74 16.51
N LEU A 550 -12.95 22.51 15.19
CA LEU A 550 -12.08 21.57 14.47
C LEU A 550 -10.61 22.01 14.40
N SER A 551 -10.29 23.27 14.71
CA SER A 551 -8.88 23.69 14.84
C SER A 551 -8.24 23.18 16.14
N GLU A 552 -9.05 22.78 17.11
CA GLU A 552 -8.59 22.21 18.39
C GLU A 552 -8.66 20.68 18.39
N THR A 553 -9.23 20.06 17.36
CA THR A 553 -9.28 18.60 17.21
C THR A 553 -7.92 18.06 16.75
N HIS A 554 -7.32 17.20 17.55
CA HIS A 554 -6.07 16.51 17.19
C HIS A 554 -6.34 15.29 16.32
N VAL A 555 -5.59 15.14 15.22
CA VAL A 555 -5.68 13.97 14.34
C VAL A 555 -4.42 13.12 14.46
N TRP A 556 -4.62 11.84 14.79
CA TRP A 556 -3.58 10.84 14.98
C TRP A 556 -3.67 9.75 13.92
N LEU A 557 -2.55 9.45 13.27
CA LEU A 557 -2.47 8.42 12.24
C LEU A 557 -1.89 7.14 12.81
N TYR A 558 -2.62 6.05 12.67
CA TYR A 558 -2.14 4.69 12.93
C TYR A 558 -1.84 3.97 11.60
N ARG A 559 -1.05 2.88 11.62
CA ARG A 559 -0.89 2.00 10.44
C ARG A 559 -1.58 0.66 10.62
N GLY A 560 -1.96 0.04 9.50
CA GLY A 560 -2.57 -1.29 9.41
C GLY A 560 -1.62 -2.42 9.80
N ALA A 561 -2.05 -3.67 9.57
CA ALA A 561 -1.24 -4.86 9.87
C ALA A 561 0.02 -5.03 9.01
N TRP A 562 0.10 -4.31 7.89
CA TRP A 562 1.08 -4.56 6.83
C TRP A 562 2.36 -3.78 6.99
N MET A 563 2.29 -2.61 7.66
CA MET A 563 3.37 -1.64 7.67
C MET A 563 3.54 -1.01 9.05
N GLU A 564 4.76 -0.55 9.33
CA GLU A 564 5.15 0.12 10.57
C GLU A 564 5.56 1.57 10.30
N TRP A 565 5.42 2.44 11.31
CA TRP A 565 5.97 3.79 11.25
C TRP A 565 7.48 3.77 11.50
N GLU A 566 8.23 4.59 10.76
CA GLU A 566 9.61 4.92 11.14
C GLU A 566 9.63 5.56 12.53
N LEU A 567 10.39 4.99 13.47
CA LEU A 567 10.39 5.46 14.86
C LEU A 567 10.79 6.92 15.01
N GLY A 568 11.67 7.40 14.13
CA GLY A 568 12.08 8.81 14.10
C GLY A 568 10.95 9.79 13.79
N ARG A 569 9.82 9.33 13.25
CA ARG A 569 8.66 10.16 12.94
C ARG A 569 7.62 10.18 14.08
N VAL A 570 7.67 9.20 14.99
CA VAL A 570 6.62 8.97 16.00
C VAL A 570 6.40 10.21 16.86
N ASP A 571 5.12 10.55 17.06
CA ASP A 571 4.70 11.68 17.90
C ASP A 571 4.02 11.20 19.20
N MET A 572 3.49 9.98 19.21
CA MET A 572 2.96 9.35 20.42
C MET A 572 3.24 7.84 20.39
N ALA A 573 3.75 7.32 21.50
CA ALA A 573 3.99 5.91 21.73
C ALA A 573 3.23 5.43 22.97
N VAL A 574 2.39 4.42 22.81
CA VAL A 574 1.51 3.89 23.85
C VAL A 574 2.00 2.48 24.23
N PRO A 575 2.76 2.33 25.33
CA PRO A 575 3.24 1.02 25.78
C PRO A 575 2.09 0.21 26.35
N LEU A 576 2.04 -1.09 26.07
CA LEU A 576 1.01 -2.02 26.51
C LEU A 576 1.58 -3.03 27.52
N SER A 577 0.79 -3.40 28.52
CA SER A 577 1.10 -4.53 29.40
C SER A 577 0.81 -5.87 28.71
N PRO A 578 1.35 -7.00 29.23
CA PRO A 578 0.99 -8.34 28.76
C PRO A 578 -0.52 -8.58 28.75
N GLU A 579 -1.26 -8.13 29.77
CA GLU A 579 -2.71 -8.27 29.84
C GLU A 579 -3.43 -7.47 28.76
N GLU A 580 -2.97 -6.26 28.43
CA GLU A 580 -3.58 -5.45 27.38
C GLU A 580 -3.32 -6.03 25.98
N VAL A 581 -2.15 -6.64 25.76
CA VAL A 581 -1.87 -7.41 24.53
C VAL A 581 -2.84 -8.59 24.41
N VAL A 582 -3.10 -9.31 25.50
CA VAL A 582 -4.09 -10.41 25.53
C VAL A 582 -5.50 -9.88 25.22
N MET A 583 -5.89 -8.73 25.78
CA MET A 583 -7.20 -8.12 25.52
C MET A 583 -7.35 -7.70 24.06
N LYS A 584 -6.33 -7.06 23.49
CA LYS A 584 -6.27 -6.73 22.06
C LYS A 584 -6.47 -7.98 21.20
N ARG A 585 -5.73 -9.05 21.50
CA ARG A 585 -5.86 -10.33 20.79
C ARG A 585 -7.27 -10.92 20.88
N HIS A 586 -7.91 -10.86 22.05
CA HIS A 586 -9.29 -11.32 22.22
C HIS A 586 -10.30 -10.49 21.43
N ALA A 587 -10.07 -9.18 21.27
CA ALA A 587 -10.89 -8.33 20.40
C ALA A 587 -10.73 -8.72 18.92
N ILE A 588 -9.48 -8.95 18.46
CA ILE A 588 -9.19 -9.44 17.10
C ILE A 588 -9.90 -10.78 16.83
N PHE A 589 -9.90 -11.70 17.81
CA PHE A 589 -10.58 -12.99 17.69
C PHE A 589 -12.10 -12.91 17.48
N ARG A 590 -12.73 -11.75 17.68
CA ARG A 590 -14.16 -11.57 17.39
C ARG A 590 -14.46 -11.45 15.90
N HIS A 591 -13.46 -11.17 15.08
CA HIS A 591 -13.56 -11.11 13.61
C HIS A 591 -13.32 -12.48 12.97
N LEU A 592 -14.19 -13.44 13.30
CA LEU A 592 -14.04 -14.86 12.94
C LEU A 592 -13.95 -15.08 11.42
N SER A 593 -14.73 -14.35 10.62
CA SER A 593 -14.71 -14.41 9.16
C SER A 593 -13.36 -14.06 8.55
N GLN A 594 -12.46 -13.42 9.31
CA GLN A 594 -11.12 -13.01 8.87
C GLN A 594 -10.00 -13.87 9.47
N LYS A 595 -10.32 -14.90 10.27
CA LYS A 595 -9.33 -15.63 11.08
C LYS A 595 -8.63 -16.77 10.34
N ASP A 596 -9.38 -17.66 9.69
CA ASP A 596 -8.87 -18.99 9.30
C ASP A 596 -8.16 -19.00 7.94
N ILE A 597 -8.78 -18.40 6.92
CA ILE A 597 -8.17 -18.17 5.60
C ILE A 597 -8.56 -16.76 5.22
N VAL A 598 -7.67 -15.81 5.45
CA VAL A 598 -7.89 -14.45 4.98
C VAL A 598 -8.13 -14.51 3.47
N PRO A 599 -9.19 -13.89 2.92
CA PRO A 599 -9.36 -13.83 1.46
C PRO A 599 -8.14 -13.20 0.76
N PHE A 600 -7.44 -12.31 1.47
CA PHE A 600 -6.24 -11.59 1.04
C PHE A 600 -5.12 -11.62 2.10
N PRO A 601 -4.45 -12.77 2.36
CA PRO A 601 -3.43 -12.86 3.41
C PRO A 601 -2.12 -12.13 3.10
N GLY A 602 -1.99 -11.50 1.92
CA GLY A 602 -0.70 -11.08 1.37
C GLY A 602 0.22 -12.29 1.16
N GLU A 603 1.53 -12.06 1.10
CA GLU A 603 2.55 -13.13 0.99
C GLU A 603 2.95 -13.72 2.36
N ASP A 604 2.54 -13.09 3.47
CA ASP A 604 2.83 -13.55 4.82
C ASP A 604 1.90 -14.72 5.20
N PRO A 605 2.43 -15.88 5.65
CA PRO A 605 1.63 -17.03 6.04
C PRO A 605 1.03 -16.95 7.45
N ARG A 606 1.45 -16.00 8.29
CA ARG A 606 0.98 -15.84 9.68
C ARG A 606 -0.47 -15.38 9.74
N GLU A 607 -1.19 -15.74 10.80
CA GLU A 607 -2.54 -15.22 11.06
C GLU A 607 -2.47 -13.73 11.46
N PHE A 608 -3.54 -12.95 11.20
CA PHE A 608 -3.54 -11.50 11.45
C PHE A 608 -3.19 -11.11 12.89
N TRP A 609 -3.67 -11.86 13.88
CA TRP A 609 -3.38 -11.57 15.28
C TRP A 609 -1.89 -11.75 15.61
N GLN A 610 -1.21 -12.72 14.99
CA GLN A 610 0.23 -12.95 15.17
C GLN A 610 1.02 -11.77 14.63
N ARG A 611 0.62 -11.27 13.45
CA ARG A 611 1.24 -10.07 12.85
C ARG A 611 1.00 -8.84 13.72
N ALA A 612 -0.23 -8.62 14.16
CA ALA A 612 -0.58 -7.47 14.99
C ALA A 612 0.19 -7.47 16.32
N GLU A 613 0.37 -8.63 16.95
CA GLU A 613 1.12 -8.81 18.19
C GLU A 613 2.62 -8.61 17.95
N GLU A 614 3.21 -9.30 16.97
CA GLU A 614 4.64 -9.24 16.66
C GLU A 614 5.07 -7.83 16.26
N ARG A 615 4.28 -7.13 15.44
CA ARG A 615 4.51 -5.73 15.06
C ARG A 615 4.70 -4.82 16.28
N THR A 616 3.75 -4.86 17.21
CA THR A 616 3.82 -4.03 18.43
C THR A 616 4.93 -4.46 19.37
N SER A 617 5.27 -5.76 19.41
CA SER A 617 6.42 -6.27 20.17
C SER A 617 7.76 -5.85 19.55
N ASN A 618 7.87 -5.87 18.22
CA ASN A 618 9.06 -5.42 17.49
C ASN A 618 9.29 -3.93 17.70
N THR A 619 8.23 -3.11 17.65
CA THR A 619 8.31 -1.69 18.01
C THR A 619 8.86 -1.51 19.43
N ALA A 620 8.40 -2.30 20.41
CA ALA A 620 8.92 -2.23 21.78
C ALA A 620 10.41 -2.60 21.89
N LYS A 621 10.85 -3.66 21.20
CA LYS A 621 12.26 -4.05 21.13
C LYS A 621 13.13 -2.97 20.50
N LEU A 622 12.65 -2.30 19.45
CA LEU A 622 13.37 -1.20 18.83
C LEU A 622 13.50 0.00 19.78
N TYR A 623 12.47 0.33 20.56
CA TYR A 623 12.56 1.36 21.61
C TYR A 623 13.61 0.99 22.68
N ASP A 624 13.61 -0.25 23.15
CA ASP A 624 14.62 -0.76 24.09
C ASP A 624 16.05 -0.63 23.52
N GLN A 625 16.25 -1.01 22.26
CA GLN A 625 17.54 -0.86 21.56
C GLN A 625 18.00 0.59 21.44
N LEU A 626 17.08 1.57 21.41
CA LEU A 626 17.39 3.00 21.43
C LEU A 626 17.78 3.51 22.83
N GLY A 627 17.60 2.69 23.87
CA GLY A 627 17.88 3.01 25.27
C GLY A 627 16.65 3.41 26.09
N MET A 628 15.44 3.17 25.58
CA MET A 628 14.20 3.37 26.32
C MET A 628 13.92 2.19 27.26
N ALA A 629 12.94 2.31 28.15
CA ALA A 629 12.55 1.21 29.02
C ALA A 629 12.00 0.00 28.22
N GLU A 630 12.17 -1.19 28.77
CA GLU A 630 11.63 -2.42 28.20
C GLU A 630 10.10 -2.48 28.38
N TYR A 631 9.39 -2.70 27.28
CA TYR A 631 7.93 -2.86 27.26
C TYR A 631 7.55 -4.15 26.53
N GLN A 632 6.39 -4.72 26.87
CA GLN A 632 5.88 -5.91 26.17
C GLN A 632 5.53 -5.62 24.71
N ALA A 633 4.90 -4.47 24.47
CA ALA A 633 4.46 -4.01 23.16
C ALA A 633 4.26 -2.49 23.19
N ILE A 634 4.38 -1.82 22.03
CA ILE A 634 4.10 -0.40 21.85
C ILE A 634 3.25 -0.21 20.59
N GLU A 635 2.21 0.62 20.69
CA GLU A 635 1.49 1.17 19.55
C GLU A 635 1.93 2.62 19.31
N VAL A 636 2.22 2.98 18.05
CA VAL A 636 2.79 4.29 17.69
C VAL A 636 1.88 5.05 16.75
N PHE A 637 1.88 6.38 16.88
CA PHE A 637 1.03 7.30 16.15
C PHE A 637 1.81 8.51 15.65
N LEU A 638 1.41 9.03 14.49
CA LEU A 638 1.85 10.32 13.96
C LEU A 638 0.77 11.37 14.14
N LYS A 639 1.16 12.60 14.50
CA LYS A 639 0.23 13.72 14.55
C LYS A 639 0.16 14.39 13.18
N LEU A 640 -1.05 14.62 12.68
CA LEU A 640 -1.24 15.30 11.39
C LEU A 640 -1.32 16.83 11.54
N TYR A 641 -2.10 17.32 12.52
CA TYR A 641 -2.15 18.71 12.98
C TYR A 641 -2.62 18.78 14.44
#